data_AF-A0A812YTA9-F1
#
_entry.id   AF-A0A812YTA9-F1
#
_cell.length_a   1.000
_cell.length_b   1.000
_cell.length_c   1.000
_cell.angle_alpha   90.00
_cell.angle_beta   90.00
_cell.angle_gamma   90.00
#
_symmetry.space_group_name_H-M   'P 1'
#
loop_
_entity.id
_entity.type
_entity.pdbx_description
1 polymer ?
#
loop_
_entity_poly.entity_id
_entity_poly.type
_entity_poly.pdbx_seq_one_letter_code
_entity_poly.pdbx_strand_id
1 'polypeptide(L)'
;MHDSADWMSDVESDELPGMEPGSPSLDPAQVSAVRRGLGSWLLRVASFQEVETIQLSTRWLDASSAAEVNRVLDNLLLKDPEAGWVTCASENELCKCASGHVRYGHRQKGWYTKKGKEEIACLLDKFGKTDMAYGMLKTCQCHDPPHREVGVEDLAALVQLPSDPGGRNEAGAAPGTLWKVIDGLVAWIEKADSPQLLALSRVYQWMEGSGGFSKIGAAIAKAATKATLAGKTCEDGSKAELKRCPQYSLELCPAACGKHLDLQKQKWRAGPPKGITEECRSSGVAQLWSCDRTSSRVPGEGHAHATAQHILDQSLQAMCEETALQPLWQTFLDCDFLDQYLRWTSESGWVEEAFVTYVAGVQDSIYALQATNLVRSIDLFSSKPVIVVVFDEQYIPPWQWRHFPNVIVYKMLPLPGKAVSFNFNKLRAMIASRTLVAVQLDTDQLIAPEVERMFAASRREIHSHYPWPMLPVHWMSRDAKKGELYSDMNFEGWAGQRTMRWGHAHPTWTYWALPFLADLLHERFVAGFKTKAKAGSIQVWDLNAASSDGLLAVIEDRKKSPRQVKYGSFMMEDEDMLNVGLWRDKATKEWCKFDLEWALFKERWQLDPKPMQDSKWYPDGVPVVYLSMHNTKQFEVTDWLLSWFARCHSFKPAKCSTSGKAPPPQCQEDSSAERKLRRRPHQYVEDMCCCMEPRLSKWIYWGGKWFDNGQAVPGKMPGMQKNRTCTLP
;
A
#
# COMPACT_ATOMS: atom_id res chain seq x y z
N MET A 1 -7.00 43.51 -25.58
CA MET A 1 -5.64 44.07 -25.42
C MET A 1 -4.86 43.00 -24.66
N HIS A 2 -4.43 41.89 -25.28
CA HIS A 2 -3.36 41.76 -26.27
C HIS A 2 -2.09 42.51 -25.87
N ASP A 3 -1.12 41.76 -25.32
CA ASP A 3 0.25 41.56 -25.84
C ASP A 3 1.07 40.75 -24.79
N SER A 4 1.31 39.46 -25.03
CA SER A 4 2.48 38.82 -25.70
C SER A 4 3.72 38.79 -24.78
N ALA A 5 4.17 37.62 -24.31
CA ALA A 5 4.98 36.63 -25.03
C ALA A 5 6.28 37.25 -25.56
N ASP A 6 7.34 37.27 -24.74
CA ASP A 6 8.72 37.53 -25.21
C ASP A 6 9.80 37.22 -24.16
N TRP A 7 10.11 35.95 -23.88
CA TRP A 7 11.36 35.55 -23.18
C TRP A 7 11.89 34.18 -23.66
N MET A 8 11.83 33.93 -24.98
CA MET A 8 12.51 32.80 -25.62
C MET A 8 13.12 33.21 -26.96
N SER A 9 14.22 33.96 -26.91
CA SER A 9 15.23 34.00 -27.97
C SER A 9 16.54 34.44 -27.34
N ASP A 10 17.65 33.94 -27.88
CA ASP A 10 19.04 34.23 -27.52
C ASP A 10 19.64 33.31 -26.45
N VAL A 11 19.70 32.01 -26.78
CA VAL A 11 20.89 31.21 -26.48
C VAL A 11 21.58 30.98 -27.82
N GLU A 12 22.54 31.85 -28.14
CA GLU A 12 23.50 31.60 -29.21
C GLU A 12 24.19 30.25 -28.96
N SER A 13 24.26 29.47 -30.03
CA SER A 13 24.97 28.21 -30.10
C SER A 13 26.48 28.46 -30.04
N ASP A 14 27.03 28.55 -28.83
CA ASP A 14 28.46 28.34 -28.63
C ASP A 14 28.73 26.84 -28.77
N GLU A 15 29.40 26.49 -29.86
CA GLU A 15 29.98 25.16 -30.09
C GLU A 15 30.87 24.80 -28.89
N LEU A 16 30.46 23.77 -28.15
CA LEU A 16 31.29 23.14 -27.11
C LEU A 16 32.59 22.63 -27.77
N PRO A 17 33.78 22.95 -27.23
CA PRO A 17 35.02 22.44 -27.77
C PRO A 17 35.04 20.91 -27.67
N GLY A 18 35.40 20.26 -28.78
CA GLY A 18 35.41 18.80 -28.90
C GLY A 18 36.32 18.13 -27.87
N MET A 19 35.71 17.45 -26.90
CA MET A 19 36.38 16.42 -26.10
C MET A 19 36.32 15.09 -26.87
N GLU A 20 37.48 14.46 -27.07
CA GLU A 20 37.57 13.10 -27.60
C GLU A 20 36.80 12.09 -26.73
N PRO A 21 36.22 11.02 -27.31
CA PRO A 21 35.40 10.05 -26.59
C PRO A 21 36.27 9.02 -25.85
N GLY A 22 36.89 9.44 -24.76
CA GLY A 22 37.22 8.51 -23.68
C GLY A 22 35.92 8.16 -22.95
N SER A 23 35.48 6.90 -23.00
CA SER A 23 34.35 6.48 -22.18
C SER A 23 34.70 6.75 -20.71
N PRO A 24 33.90 7.54 -19.96
CA PRO A 24 34.21 7.83 -18.56
C PRO A 24 34.40 6.52 -17.78
N SER A 25 35.56 6.38 -17.12
CA SER A 25 35.95 5.18 -16.37
C SER A 25 36.33 5.52 -14.95
N LEU A 26 35.82 4.76 -13.99
CA LEU A 26 36.16 4.82 -12.58
C LEU A 26 37.54 4.20 -12.34
N ASP A 27 38.36 4.84 -11.51
CA ASP A 27 39.60 4.24 -11.01
C ASP A 27 39.33 3.08 -10.02
N PRO A 28 40.32 2.24 -9.69
CA PRO A 28 40.10 1.09 -8.79
C PRO A 28 39.60 1.46 -7.38
N ALA A 29 40.02 2.60 -6.83
CA ALA A 29 39.55 3.06 -5.52
C ALA A 29 38.10 3.52 -5.60
N GLN A 30 37.74 4.21 -6.67
CA GLN A 30 36.38 4.63 -6.98
C GLN A 30 35.44 3.44 -7.22
N VAL A 31 35.86 2.43 -7.98
CA VAL A 31 35.10 1.18 -8.16
C VAL A 31 34.83 0.52 -6.81
N SER A 32 35.85 0.44 -5.96
CA SER A 32 35.75 -0.15 -4.63
C SER A 32 34.79 0.63 -3.72
N ALA A 33 34.84 1.96 -3.80
CA ALA A 33 33.95 2.85 -3.05
C ALA A 33 32.50 2.75 -3.54
N VAL A 34 32.25 2.77 -4.85
CA VAL A 34 30.91 2.67 -5.44
C VAL A 34 30.27 1.31 -5.12
N ARG A 35 31.02 0.21 -5.22
CA ARG A 35 30.50 -1.13 -4.85
C ARG A 35 30.06 -1.18 -3.40
N ARG A 36 30.93 -0.75 -2.47
CA ARG A 36 30.61 -0.72 -1.05
C ARG A 36 29.47 0.25 -0.73
N GLY A 37 29.48 1.44 -1.33
CA GLY A 37 28.47 2.48 -1.12
C GLY A 37 27.08 2.05 -1.59
N LEU A 38 26.96 1.58 -2.83
CA LEU A 38 25.69 1.07 -3.37
C LEU A 38 25.23 -0.20 -2.66
N GLY A 39 26.15 -1.12 -2.35
CA GLY A 39 25.83 -2.33 -1.59
C GLY A 39 25.32 -2.01 -0.18
N SER A 40 26.01 -1.11 0.52
CA SER A 40 25.62 -0.61 1.85
C SER A 40 24.27 0.10 1.80
N TRP A 41 24.08 0.99 0.83
CA TRP A 41 22.81 1.68 0.64
C TRP A 41 21.66 0.71 0.34
N LEU A 42 21.80 -0.24 -0.59
CA LEU A 42 20.76 -1.24 -0.89
C LEU A 42 20.37 -2.06 0.36
N LEU A 43 21.36 -2.47 1.14
CA LEU A 43 21.13 -3.29 2.33
C LEU A 43 20.50 -2.50 3.48
N ARG A 44 20.86 -1.21 3.64
CA ARG A 44 20.59 -0.45 4.88
C ARG A 44 19.64 0.73 4.72
N VAL A 45 19.61 1.37 3.55
CA VAL A 45 18.99 2.69 3.36
C VAL A 45 17.95 2.71 2.24
N ALA A 46 18.18 2.01 1.13
CA ALA A 46 17.34 2.08 -0.07
C ALA A 46 15.86 1.80 0.21
N SER A 47 14.98 2.66 -0.28
CA SER A 47 13.54 2.41 -0.35
C SER A 47 13.25 1.29 -1.36
N PHE A 48 12.05 0.73 -1.32
CA PHE A 48 11.70 -0.35 -2.25
C PHE A 48 11.66 0.15 -3.71
N GLN A 49 11.20 1.39 -3.94
CA GLN A 49 11.20 1.97 -5.28
C GLN A 49 12.62 2.22 -5.79
N GLU A 50 13.53 2.56 -4.90
CA GLU A 50 14.93 2.71 -5.24
C GLU A 50 15.55 1.35 -5.60
N VAL A 51 15.26 0.29 -4.82
CA VAL A 51 15.66 -1.09 -5.15
C VAL A 51 15.11 -1.52 -6.51
N GLU A 52 13.84 -1.23 -6.79
CA GLU A 52 13.18 -1.56 -8.06
C GLU A 52 13.81 -0.80 -9.23
N THR A 53 14.05 0.50 -9.07
CA THR A 53 14.67 1.32 -10.10
C THR A 53 16.07 0.81 -10.42
N ILE A 54 16.85 0.42 -9.41
CA ILE A 54 18.17 -0.19 -9.59
C ILE A 54 18.05 -1.57 -10.24
N GLN A 55 17.03 -2.37 -9.89
CA GLN A 55 16.78 -3.64 -10.57
C GLN A 55 16.47 -3.45 -12.06
N LEU A 56 15.67 -2.44 -12.41
CA LEU A 56 15.40 -2.11 -13.80
C LEU A 56 16.67 -1.64 -14.52
N SER A 57 17.49 -0.81 -13.86
CA SER A 57 18.76 -0.34 -14.40
C SER A 57 19.78 -1.47 -14.61
N THR A 58 19.91 -2.41 -13.67
CA THR A 58 20.80 -3.57 -13.82
C THR A 58 20.36 -4.47 -14.97
N ARG A 59 19.06 -4.76 -15.10
CA ARG A 59 18.52 -5.50 -16.26
C ARG A 59 18.75 -4.77 -17.58
N TRP A 60 18.62 -3.45 -17.59
CA TRP A 60 18.92 -2.64 -18.77
C TRP A 60 20.40 -2.72 -19.15
N LEU A 61 21.29 -2.67 -18.15
CA LEU A 61 22.74 -2.82 -18.31
C LEU A 61 23.17 -4.23 -18.72
N ASP A 62 22.40 -5.26 -18.37
CA ASP A 62 22.62 -6.64 -18.83
C ASP A 62 22.18 -6.82 -20.29
N ALA A 63 21.15 -6.08 -20.72
CA ALA A 63 20.57 -6.23 -22.05
C ALA A 63 21.06 -5.20 -23.08
N SER A 64 21.89 -4.24 -22.67
CA SER A 64 22.40 -3.16 -23.53
C SER A 64 23.81 -2.79 -23.12
N SER A 65 24.59 -2.19 -24.03
CA SER A 65 25.93 -1.73 -23.67
C SER A 65 25.86 -0.58 -22.66
N ALA A 66 26.77 -0.55 -21.68
CA ALA A 66 26.82 0.54 -20.71
C ALA A 66 26.98 1.93 -21.37
N ALA A 67 27.64 2.01 -22.53
CA ALA A 67 27.75 3.24 -23.30
C ALA A 67 26.38 3.71 -23.84
N GLU A 68 25.56 2.79 -24.34
CA GLU A 68 24.20 3.10 -24.78
C GLU A 68 23.32 3.53 -23.62
N VAL A 69 23.39 2.82 -22.50
CA VAL A 69 22.64 3.16 -21.28
C VAL A 69 23.01 4.56 -20.80
N ASN A 70 24.30 4.86 -20.68
CA ASN A 70 24.79 6.18 -20.27
C ASN A 70 24.29 7.29 -21.21
N ARG A 71 24.34 7.09 -22.53
CA ARG A 71 23.84 8.06 -23.52
C ARG A 71 22.33 8.31 -23.38
N VAL A 72 21.55 7.27 -23.11
CA VAL A 72 20.11 7.43 -22.91
C VAL A 72 19.82 8.10 -21.56
N LEU A 73 20.58 7.78 -20.51
CA LEU A 73 20.52 8.45 -19.22
C LEU A 73 20.83 9.96 -19.37
N ASP A 74 21.85 10.36 -20.15
CA ASP A 74 22.12 11.78 -20.44
C ASP A 74 20.87 12.49 -20.95
N ASN A 75 20.18 11.87 -21.91
CA ASN A 75 18.97 12.44 -22.50
C ASN A 75 17.78 12.48 -21.54
N LEU A 76 17.68 11.52 -20.61
CA LEU A 76 16.63 11.51 -19.59
C LEU A 76 16.89 12.61 -18.56
N LEU A 77 18.13 12.72 -18.10
CA LEU A 77 18.58 13.73 -17.14
C LEU A 77 18.39 15.15 -17.70
N LEU A 78 18.78 15.39 -18.95
CA LEU A 78 18.58 16.70 -19.60
C LEU A 78 17.10 17.12 -19.72
N LYS A 79 16.17 16.15 -19.73
CA LYS A 79 14.73 16.41 -19.86
C LYS A 79 14.02 16.55 -18.53
N ASP A 80 14.66 16.19 -17.43
CA ASP A 80 14.07 16.31 -16.11
C ASP A 80 14.51 17.65 -15.48
N PRO A 81 13.61 18.64 -15.31
CA PRO A 81 13.97 19.93 -14.70
C PRO A 81 14.43 19.79 -13.25
N GLU A 82 14.15 18.64 -12.62
CA GLU A 82 14.60 18.29 -11.28
C GLU A 82 15.95 17.54 -11.27
N ALA A 83 16.48 17.13 -12.42
CA ALA A 83 17.79 16.47 -12.50
C ALA A 83 18.94 17.47 -12.32
N GLY A 84 20.02 17.00 -11.72
CA GLY A 84 21.20 17.82 -11.41
C GLY A 84 21.01 18.74 -10.19
N TRP A 85 19.83 18.79 -9.58
CA TRP A 85 19.65 19.51 -8.32
C TRP A 85 19.92 18.58 -7.14
N VAL A 86 20.98 18.87 -6.38
CA VAL A 86 21.39 18.10 -5.20
C VAL A 86 21.16 18.95 -3.96
N THR A 87 20.51 18.39 -2.94
CA THR A 87 20.30 19.11 -1.67
C THR A 87 21.62 19.42 -1.00
N CYS A 88 21.94 20.71 -0.85
CA CYS A 88 23.20 21.16 -0.25
C CYS A 88 23.05 21.69 1.18
N ALA A 89 21.84 22.12 1.59
CA ALA A 89 21.59 22.65 2.94
C ALA A 89 20.10 22.78 3.28
N SER A 90 19.76 22.74 4.58
CA SER A 90 18.42 23.10 5.08
C SER A 90 18.17 24.59 5.12
N GLU A 91 16.90 24.98 5.24
CA GLU A 91 16.54 26.28 5.82
C GLU A 91 17.33 26.57 7.11
N ASN A 92 18.00 27.72 7.14
CA ASN A 92 18.97 28.19 8.15
C ASN A 92 20.38 27.58 8.12
N GLU A 93 20.74 26.79 7.12
CA GLU A 93 22.10 26.26 6.94
C GLU A 93 22.84 26.94 5.77
N LEU A 94 24.15 26.71 5.67
CA LEU A 94 24.98 27.22 4.58
C LEU A 94 25.06 26.16 3.48
N CYS A 95 24.54 26.49 2.29
CA CYS A 95 24.76 25.70 1.08
C CYS A 95 26.11 26.06 0.48
N LYS A 96 26.98 25.06 0.31
CA LYS A 96 28.17 25.18 -0.55
C LYS A 96 27.84 24.57 -1.91
N CYS A 97 28.04 25.35 -2.97
CA CYS A 97 27.63 24.99 -4.32
C CYS A 97 28.68 25.45 -5.33
N ALA A 98 29.56 24.55 -5.75
CA ALA A 98 30.66 24.87 -6.66
C ALA A 98 30.18 25.44 -8.02
N SER A 99 28.97 25.11 -8.47
CA SER A 99 28.38 25.68 -9.69
C SER A 99 27.84 27.10 -9.51
N GLY A 100 27.75 27.57 -8.26
CA GLY A 100 27.15 28.84 -7.90
C GLY A 100 25.65 28.96 -8.20
N HIS A 101 24.99 27.87 -8.60
CA HIS A 101 23.59 27.85 -9.01
C HIS A 101 22.77 27.12 -7.95
N VAL A 102 22.04 27.87 -7.13
CA VAL A 102 21.32 27.35 -5.95
C VAL A 102 19.84 27.69 -6.04
N ARG A 103 18.96 26.77 -5.64
CA ARG A 103 17.53 27.01 -5.48
C ARG A 103 17.09 26.77 -4.05
N TYR A 104 16.12 27.54 -3.54
CA TYR A 104 15.61 27.50 -2.19
C TYR A 104 14.08 27.40 -2.18
N GLY A 105 13.52 26.40 -1.52
CA GLY A 105 12.07 26.19 -1.55
C GLY A 105 11.64 24.81 -1.07
N HIS A 106 10.45 24.39 -1.50
CA HIS A 106 9.87 23.10 -1.15
C HIS A 106 9.25 22.43 -2.38
N ARG A 107 9.54 21.15 -2.58
CA ARG A 107 9.19 20.38 -3.79
C ARG A 107 7.73 20.52 -4.26
N GLN A 108 6.78 20.59 -3.34
CA GLN A 108 5.34 20.66 -3.67
C GLN A 108 4.81 22.08 -3.92
N LYS A 109 5.58 23.10 -3.56
CA LYS A 109 5.13 24.51 -3.60
C LYS A 109 5.97 25.38 -4.52
N GLY A 110 7.19 24.95 -4.85
CA GLY A 110 8.08 25.60 -5.81
C GLY A 110 9.42 25.99 -5.19
N TRP A 111 10.27 26.60 -6.02
CA TRP A 111 11.64 26.98 -5.71
C TRP A 111 11.95 28.42 -6.13
N TYR A 112 12.77 29.12 -5.34
CA TYR A 112 13.45 30.36 -5.71
C TYR A 112 14.87 30.06 -6.16
N THR A 113 15.27 30.50 -7.35
CA THR A 113 16.61 30.18 -7.89
C THR A 113 17.52 31.40 -7.92
N LYS A 114 18.81 31.21 -7.61
CA LYS A 114 19.88 32.21 -7.68
C LYS A 114 21.14 31.64 -8.33
N LYS A 115 21.87 32.50 -9.07
CA LYS A 115 23.19 32.21 -9.64
C LYS A 115 24.24 33.17 -9.09
N GLY A 116 25.49 32.71 -8.99
CA GLY A 116 26.68 33.55 -8.78
C GLY A 116 27.29 33.54 -7.37
N LYS A 117 26.96 32.56 -6.51
CA LYS A 117 27.63 32.41 -5.20
C LYS A 117 27.94 30.95 -4.89
N GLU A 118 29.23 30.67 -4.66
CA GLU A 118 29.70 29.34 -4.26
C GLU A 118 29.30 28.95 -2.84
N GLU A 119 28.92 29.93 -2.01
CA GLU A 119 28.33 29.72 -0.70
C GLU A 119 27.13 30.65 -0.48
N ILE A 120 26.00 30.11 -0.03
CA ILE A 120 24.79 30.88 0.25
C ILE A 120 24.03 30.31 1.46
N ALA A 121 23.64 31.19 2.38
CA ALA A 121 22.79 30.81 3.48
C ALA A 121 21.36 30.57 2.98
N CYS A 122 20.79 29.43 3.35
CA CYS A 122 19.46 28.96 2.96
C CYS A 122 18.39 29.63 3.81
N LEU A 123 18.26 30.93 3.64
CA LEU A 123 17.33 31.74 4.40
C LEU A 123 16.38 32.40 3.42
N LEU A 124 15.15 32.62 3.87
CA LEU A 124 14.15 33.33 3.09
C LEU A 124 14.71 34.66 2.58
N ASP A 125 15.32 35.46 3.45
CA ASP A 125 15.91 36.77 3.13
C ASP A 125 17.04 36.73 2.08
N LYS A 126 17.66 35.56 1.85
CA LYS A 126 18.68 35.37 0.81
C LYS A 126 18.10 34.98 -0.53
N PHE A 127 16.86 34.51 -0.63
CA PHE A 127 16.25 34.04 -1.88
C PHE A 127 14.99 34.81 -2.30
N GLY A 128 14.23 35.37 -1.36
CA GLY A 128 13.00 36.13 -1.62
C GLY A 128 12.48 36.89 -0.38
N LYS A 129 11.36 37.61 -0.50
CA LYS A 129 10.71 38.27 0.66
C LYS A 129 9.44 37.57 1.14
N THR A 130 8.92 36.62 0.36
CA THR A 130 7.66 35.93 0.61
C THR A 130 7.92 34.44 0.79
N ASP A 131 7.41 33.84 1.86
CA ASP A 131 7.53 32.40 2.07
C ASP A 131 6.61 31.64 1.08
N MET A 132 7.21 31.03 0.05
CA MET A 132 6.47 30.29 -0.96
C MET A 132 5.90 28.95 -0.46
N ALA A 133 6.37 28.47 0.69
CA ALA A 133 6.02 27.18 1.26
C ALA A 133 5.74 27.33 2.76
N TYR A 134 4.74 28.16 3.08
CA TYR A 134 4.34 28.45 4.46
C TYR A 134 3.98 27.17 5.23
N GLY A 135 4.54 27.01 6.44
CA GLY A 135 4.36 25.82 7.27
C GLY A 135 5.11 24.58 6.78
N MET A 136 5.92 24.68 5.72
CA MET A 136 6.73 23.58 5.18
C MET A 136 8.22 23.91 5.28
N LEU A 137 9.04 22.91 5.63
CA LEU A 137 10.49 23.05 5.72
C LEU A 137 11.08 23.29 4.34
N LYS A 138 11.79 24.40 4.16
CA LYS A 138 12.48 24.71 2.90
C LYS A 138 13.90 24.14 2.90
N THR A 139 14.45 23.92 1.72
CA THR A 139 15.82 23.44 1.53
C THR A 139 16.51 24.24 0.43
N CYS A 140 17.83 24.34 0.47
CA CYS A 140 18.61 24.69 -0.70
C CYS A 140 19.05 23.46 -1.47
N GLN A 141 19.05 23.58 -2.78
CA GLN A 141 19.69 22.61 -3.67
C GLN A 141 20.67 23.32 -4.58
N CYS A 142 21.84 22.73 -4.76
CA CYS A 142 22.86 23.14 -5.72
C CYS A 142 22.61 22.43 -7.04
N HIS A 143 22.66 23.17 -8.14
CA HIS A 143 22.58 22.59 -9.48
C HIS A 143 23.97 22.14 -9.92
N ASP A 144 24.25 20.86 -9.79
CA ASP A 144 25.43 20.22 -10.36
C ASP A 144 24.96 19.27 -11.48
N PRO A 145 25.07 19.68 -12.76
CA PRO A 145 24.67 18.80 -13.85
C PRO A 145 25.54 17.53 -13.82
N PRO A 146 24.98 16.35 -14.14
CA PRO A 146 25.63 15.03 -13.99
C PRO A 146 26.81 14.76 -14.96
N HIS A 147 27.54 15.81 -15.36
CA HIS A 147 28.71 15.78 -16.23
C HIS A 147 30.04 15.98 -15.48
N ARG A 148 30.03 16.21 -14.17
CA ARG A 148 31.24 16.18 -13.33
C ARG A 148 31.47 14.76 -12.79
N GLU A 149 32.75 14.40 -12.64
CA GLU A 149 33.22 13.11 -12.12
C GLU A 149 32.27 12.54 -11.07
N VAL A 150 31.85 11.29 -11.29
CA VAL A 150 30.90 10.52 -10.46
C VAL A 150 30.98 10.92 -9.00
N GLY A 151 29.85 11.13 -8.31
CA GLY A 151 29.79 11.43 -6.87
C GLY A 151 30.16 10.23 -6.01
N VAL A 152 31.30 9.63 -6.33
CA VAL A 152 32.00 8.62 -5.56
C VAL A 152 32.23 9.15 -4.16
N GLU A 153 32.41 10.45 -3.95
CA GLU A 153 32.59 11.04 -2.62
C GLU A 153 31.35 10.86 -1.73
N ASP A 154 30.15 11.05 -2.28
CA ASP A 154 28.89 10.81 -1.56
C ASP A 154 28.73 9.32 -1.25
N LEU A 155 29.00 8.45 -2.23
CA LEU A 155 28.99 6.99 -2.07
C LEU A 155 30.15 6.46 -1.19
N ALA A 156 31.25 7.19 -1.05
CA ALA A 156 32.39 6.85 -0.21
C ALA A 156 32.19 7.33 1.24
N ALA A 157 31.49 8.45 1.44
CA ALA A 157 30.87 8.77 2.72
C ALA A 157 29.89 7.65 3.10
N LEU A 158 29.28 7.00 2.09
CA LEU A 158 28.56 5.73 2.23
C LEU A 158 29.45 4.46 2.51
N VAL A 159 30.68 4.59 3.04
CA VAL A 159 31.56 3.44 3.36
C VAL A 159 32.00 3.38 4.83
N GLN A 160 31.83 4.44 5.63
CA GLN A 160 32.38 4.53 6.99
C GLN A 160 31.67 3.67 8.06
N LEU A 161 30.87 2.66 7.66
CA LEU A 161 30.17 1.76 8.56
C LEU A 161 31.06 0.61 9.06
N PRO A 162 30.94 0.13 10.31
CA PRO A 162 31.63 -1.06 10.78
C PRO A 162 31.25 -2.27 9.94
N SER A 163 32.27 -3.01 9.54
CA SER A 163 32.29 -4.11 8.58
C SER A 163 31.70 -5.44 9.09
N ASP A 164 30.92 -5.44 10.19
CA ASP A 164 30.46 -6.68 10.81
C ASP A 164 28.97 -6.98 10.52
N PRO A 165 28.65 -8.01 9.70
CA PRO A 165 27.29 -8.49 9.48
C PRO A 165 26.89 -9.36 10.67
N GLY A 166 26.51 -8.71 11.78
CA GLY A 166 26.02 -9.39 12.97
C GLY A 166 24.74 -10.19 12.73
N GLY A 167 24.89 -11.45 12.30
CA GLY A 167 23.95 -12.56 12.49
C GLY A 167 22.66 -12.52 11.65
N ARG A 168 22.72 -13.03 10.41
CA ARG A 168 21.56 -13.66 9.77
C ARG A 168 21.22 -14.93 10.55
N ASN A 169 20.49 -14.81 11.65
CA ASN A 169 20.04 -15.99 12.38
C ASN A 169 18.79 -16.58 11.70
N GLU A 170 18.98 -17.80 11.25
CA GLU A 170 17.96 -18.80 10.89
C GLU A 170 16.93 -18.93 12.01
N ALA A 171 15.84 -18.16 11.95
CA ALA A 171 14.68 -18.35 12.81
C ALA A 171 13.38 -17.89 12.12
N GLY A 172 12.82 -18.75 11.28
CA GLY A 172 11.37 -18.98 11.21
C GLY A 172 10.42 -17.86 10.72
N ALA A 173 10.91 -16.74 10.20
CA ALA A 173 10.10 -15.82 9.39
C ALA A 173 10.66 -15.82 7.96
N ALA A 174 9.78 -16.06 6.97
CA ALA A 174 10.21 -16.20 5.58
C ALA A 174 11.06 -14.99 5.17
N PRO A 175 12.28 -15.19 4.62
CA PRO A 175 12.98 -14.10 3.97
C PRO A 175 12.09 -13.62 2.82
N GLY A 176 11.49 -12.44 2.97
CA GLY A 176 10.64 -11.85 1.94
C GLY A 176 11.36 -11.88 0.58
N THR A 177 10.61 -12.09 -0.50
CA THR A 177 11.11 -12.16 -1.88
C THR A 177 12.00 -10.96 -2.24
N LEU A 178 11.73 -9.79 -1.65
CA LEU A 178 12.56 -8.59 -1.80
C LEU A 178 14.02 -8.81 -1.37
N TRP A 179 14.28 -9.51 -0.27
CA TRP A 179 15.66 -9.68 0.20
C TRP A 179 16.48 -10.54 -0.74
N LYS A 180 15.83 -11.47 -1.45
CA LYS A 180 16.47 -12.20 -2.55
C LYS A 180 16.78 -11.29 -3.73
N VAL A 181 15.92 -10.32 -4.03
CA VAL A 181 16.18 -9.29 -5.05
C VAL A 181 17.37 -8.43 -4.63
N ILE A 182 17.38 -7.92 -3.39
CA ILE A 182 18.48 -7.11 -2.85
C ILE A 182 19.80 -7.89 -2.85
N ASP A 183 19.81 -9.13 -2.35
CA ASP A 183 21.00 -9.99 -2.37
C ASP A 183 21.49 -10.23 -3.81
N GLY A 184 20.57 -10.42 -4.75
CA GLY A 184 20.88 -10.54 -6.19
C GLY A 184 21.50 -9.27 -6.77
N LEU A 185 20.98 -8.09 -6.41
CA LEU A 185 21.52 -6.80 -6.85
C LEU A 185 22.89 -6.51 -6.25
N VAL A 186 23.09 -6.81 -4.97
CA VAL A 186 24.41 -6.69 -4.32
C VAL A 186 25.42 -7.61 -5.01
N ALA A 187 25.04 -8.86 -5.27
CA ALA A 187 25.88 -9.80 -6.01
C ALA A 187 26.17 -9.35 -7.44
N TRP A 188 25.24 -8.66 -8.09
CA TRP A 188 25.43 -8.05 -9.41
C TRP A 188 26.43 -6.88 -9.33
N ILE A 189 26.26 -5.97 -8.37
CA ILE A 189 27.13 -4.79 -8.17
C ILE A 189 28.59 -5.21 -7.91
N GLU A 190 28.80 -6.27 -7.13
CA GLU A 190 30.15 -6.82 -6.89
C GLU A 190 30.85 -7.28 -8.17
N LYS A 191 30.09 -7.71 -9.18
CA LYS A 191 30.60 -8.20 -10.47
C LYS A 191 30.62 -7.13 -11.56
N ALA A 192 29.87 -6.05 -11.40
CA ALA A 192 29.70 -5.01 -12.40
C ALA A 192 31.02 -4.31 -12.75
N ASP A 193 31.22 -4.01 -14.02
CA ASP A 193 32.38 -3.28 -14.51
C ASP A 193 32.27 -1.76 -14.25
N SER A 194 33.36 -1.03 -14.51
CA SER A 194 33.40 0.42 -14.28
C SER A 194 32.29 1.20 -15.02
N PRO A 195 32.08 1.01 -16.35
CA PRO A 195 30.98 1.66 -17.07
C PRO A 195 29.58 1.35 -16.52
N GLN A 196 29.34 0.12 -16.08
CA GLN A 196 28.08 -0.30 -15.46
C GLN A 196 27.87 0.37 -14.09
N LEU A 197 28.91 0.39 -13.26
CA LEU A 197 28.88 1.05 -11.95
C LEU A 197 28.65 2.57 -12.08
N LEU A 198 29.27 3.20 -13.08
CA LEU A 198 29.04 4.59 -13.45
C LEU A 198 27.56 4.86 -13.80
N ALA A 199 26.95 4.00 -14.62
CA ALA A 199 25.55 4.17 -14.98
C ALA A 199 24.63 4.05 -13.76
N LEU A 200 24.89 3.06 -12.88
CA LEU A 200 24.13 2.90 -11.64
C LEU A 200 24.31 4.06 -10.66
N SER A 201 25.53 4.57 -10.47
CA SER A 201 25.76 5.72 -9.59
C SER A 201 25.00 6.96 -10.07
N ARG A 202 24.90 7.16 -11.38
CA ARG A 202 24.13 8.28 -11.96
C ARG A 202 22.62 8.11 -11.74
N VAL A 203 22.10 6.88 -11.85
CA VAL A 203 20.71 6.59 -11.49
C VAL A 203 20.45 6.86 -10.02
N TYR A 204 21.35 6.41 -9.13
CA TYR A 204 21.29 6.71 -7.70
C TYR A 204 21.26 8.21 -7.43
N GLN A 205 22.16 9.00 -8.02
CA GLN A 205 22.20 10.44 -7.83
C GLN A 205 20.96 11.16 -8.36
N TRP A 206 20.43 10.70 -9.50
CA TRP A 206 19.17 11.23 -10.04
C TRP A 206 18.02 11.00 -9.06
N MET A 207 17.95 9.79 -8.50
CA MET A 207 16.98 9.43 -7.48
C MET A 207 17.11 10.32 -6.23
N GLU A 208 18.33 10.50 -5.72
CA GLU A 208 18.60 11.32 -4.54
C GLU A 208 18.27 12.81 -4.75
N GLY A 209 18.67 13.39 -5.88
CA GLY A 209 18.50 14.81 -6.16
C GLY A 209 17.07 15.24 -6.48
N SER A 210 16.33 14.38 -7.20
CA SER A 210 15.00 14.72 -7.71
C SER A 210 13.85 14.31 -6.78
N GLY A 211 14.07 13.40 -5.80
CA GLY A 211 13.08 13.02 -4.78
C GLY A 211 11.75 12.47 -5.33
N GLY A 212 11.75 12.01 -6.60
CA GLY A 212 10.60 11.57 -7.38
C GLY A 212 10.82 10.18 -7.99
N PHE A 213 11.16 9.20 -7.15
CA PHE A 213 11.60 7.86 -7.54
C PHE A 213 10.64 7.15 -8.50
N SER A 214 9.32 7.27 -8.30
CA SER A 214 8.31 6.71 -9.22
C SER A 214 8.44 7.23 -10.66
N LYS A 215 8.67 8.55 -10.83
CA LYS A 215 8.81 9.18 -12.16
C LYS A 215 10.11 8.74 -12.84
N ILE A 216 11.18 8.61 -12.05
CA ILE A 216 12.51 8.17 -12.50
C ILE A 216 12.46 6.70 -12.91
N GLY A 217 11.90 5.85 -12.06
CA GLY A 217 11.68 4.43 -12.36
C GLY A 217 10.87 4.23 -13.64
N ALA A 218 9.79 4.99 -13.83
CA ALA A 218 9.00 4.96 -15.08
C ALA A 218 9.80 5.42 -16.31
N ALA A 219 10.61 6.47 -16.17
CA ALA A 219 11.47 6.96 -17.25
C ALA A 219 12.55 5.93 -17.63
N ILE A 220 13.18 5.29 -16.64
CA ILE A 220 14.16 4.22 -16.82
C ILE A 220 13.52 2.99 -17.45
N ALA A 221 12.35 2.56 -16.96
CA ALA A 221 11.59 1.44 -17.52
C ALA A 221 11.27 1.65 -19.01
N LYS A 222 10.80 2.85 -19.36
CA LYS A 222 10.51 3.22 -20.75
C LYS A 222 11.75 3.19 -21.63
N ALA A 223 12.88 3.68 -21.14
CA ALA A 223 14.15 3.66 -21.84
C ALA A 223 14.68 2.23 -22.03
N ALA A 224 14.70 1.44 -20.95
CA ALA A 224 15.12 0.05 -20.93
C ALA A 224 14.31 -0.79 -21.91
N THR A 225 12.99 -0.59 -21.96
CA THR A 225 12.09 -1.30 -22.87
C THR A 225 12.38 -0.99 -24.34
N LYS A 226 12.67 0.27 -24.66
CA LYS A 226 13.02 0.67 -26.03
C LYS A 226 14.32 0.02 -26.50
N ALA A 227 15.32 -0.09 -25.62
CA ALA A 227 16.61 -0.70 -25.93
C ALA A 227 16.52 -2.23 -26.02
N THR A 228 15.78 -2.87 -25.10
CA THR A 228 15.58 -4.34 -25.06
C THR A 228 14.73 -4.89 -26.23
N LEU A 229 13.82 -4.09 -26.80
CA LEU A 229 13.01 -4.47 -27.96
C LEU A 229 13.71 -4.22 -29.32
N ALA A 230 14.88 -3.56 -29.33
CA ALA A 230 15.64 -3.32 -30.55
C ALA A 230 16.33 -4.63 -31.00
N GLY A 231 15.63 -5.45 -31.79
CA GLY A 231 16.19 -6.64 -32.44
C GLY A 231 15.46 -7.95 -32.17
N LYS A 232 14.44 -7.99 -31.30
CA LYS A 232 13.55 -9.15 -31.16
C LYS A 232 12.19 -8.83 -31.76
N THR A 233 11.91 -9.38 -32.94
CA THR A 233 10.55 -9.53 -33.42
C THR A 233 9.88 -10.56 -32.51
N CYS A 234 8.79 -10.21 -31.82
CA CYS A 234 7.88 -11.26 -31.33
C CYS A 234 7.37 -11.94 -32.61
N GLU A 235 7.92 -13.14 -32.90
CA GLU A 235 7.43 -13.97 -33.98
C GLU A 235 5.94 -14.21 -33.70
N ASP A 236 5.13 -13.91 -34.70
CA ASP A 236 3.66 -13.97 -34.71
C ASP A 236 2.92 -12.91 -33.87
N GLY A 237 3.17 -11.64 -34.19
CA GLY A 237 2.24 -10.56 -33.88
C GLY A 237 2.38 -9.40 -34.86
N SER A 238 1.33 -9.08 -35.59
CA SER A 238 1.32 -8.02 -36.62
C SER A 238 1.91 -6.70 -36.06
N LYS A 239 2.54 -5.87 -36.91
CA LYS A 239 3.11 -4.55 -36.54
C LYS A 239 2.17 -3.62 -35.72
N ALA A 240 0.88 -3.93 -35.64
CA ALA A 240 -0.10 -3.25 -34.77
C ALA A 240 -0.01 -3.63 -33.28
N GLU A 241 0.54 -4.79 -32.91
CA GLU A 241 0.66 -5.28 -31.52
C GLU A 241 1.87 -4.69 -30.79
N LEU A 242 2.94 -4.32 -31.51
CA LEU A 242 4.07 -3.57 -30.97
C LEU A 242 3.67 -2.19 -30.39
N LYS A 243 2.55 -1.61 -30.85
CA LYS A 243 1.99 -0.39 -30.23
C LYS A 243 1.25 -0.66 -28.91
N ARG A 244 0.93 -1.91 -28.59
CA ARG A 244 0.15 -2.32 -27.41
C ARG A 244 0.98 -2.93 -26.29
N CYS A 245 2.29 -3.10 -26.48
CA CYS A 245 3.22 -3.43 -25.41
C CYS A 245 4.03 -2.19 -24.97
N PRO A 246 3.44 -1.24 -24.22
CA PRO A 246 4.23 -0.22 -23.57
C PRO A 246 4.88 -0.80 -22.30
N GLN A 247 6.21 -0.74 -22.28
CA GLN A 247 7.03 -0.30 -21.13
C GLN A 247 7.67 -1.26 -20.12
N TYR A 248 7.62 -2.58 -20.22
CA TYR A 248 8.52 -3.41 -19.40
C TYR A 248 9.11 -4.60 -20.21
N SER A 249 10.39 -4.92 -19.98
CA SER A 249 11.32 -5.74 -20.80
C SER A 249 11.00 -7.24 -21.07
N LEU A 250 11.22 -7.69 -22.31
CA LEU A 250 11.64 -9.02 -22.84
C LEU A 250 11.15 -10.38 -22.27
N GLU A 251 10.90 -10.56 -20.98
CA GLU A 251 10.12 -11.71 -20.45
C GLU A 251 8.61 -11.44 -20.53
N LEU A 252 8.25 -10.21 -20.91
CA LEU A 252 6.90 -9.66 -20.92
C LEU A 252 6.05 -9.95 -22.17
N CYS A 253 6.56 -10.55 -23.25
CA CYS A 253 5.75 -10.75 -24.46
C CYS A 253 4.54 -11.71 -24.25
N PRO A 254 4.55 -12.77 -23.41
CA PRO A 254 3.36 -13.62 -23.26
C PRO A 254 2.24 -12.97 -22.41
N ALA A 255 2.60 -12.25 -21.34
CA ALA A 255 1.62 -11.69 -20.39
C ALA A 255 1.11 -10.30 -20.81
N ALA A 256 1.97 -9.44 -21.38
CA ALA A 256 1.59 -8.10 -21.82
C ALA A 256 1.04 -8.04 -23.26
N CYS A 257 1.23 -9.09 -24.08
CA CYS A 257 0.53 -9.24 -25.36
C CYS A 257 -0.85 -9.90 -25.22
N GLY A 258 -1.24 -10.29 -24.00
CA GLY A 258 -2.63 -10.64 -23.73
C GLY A 258 -3.49 -9.42 -24.08
N LYS A 259 -4.37 -9.55 -25.07
CA LYS A 259 -5.32 -8.50 -25.47
C LYS A 259 -5.89 -7.86 -24.20
N HIS A 260 -5.71 -6.54 -24.05
CA HIS A 260 -6.45 -5.75 -23.06
C HIS A 260 -7.89 -6.24 -23.05
N LEU A 261 -8.26 -6.80 -21.93
CA LEU A 261 -9.46 -7.59 -21.84
C LEU A 261 -10.58 -6.62 -21.53
N ASP A 262 -11.15 -6.06 -22.59
CA ASP A 262 -12.40 -5.31 -22.54
C ASP A 262 -13.44 -6.28 -21.99
N LEU A 263 -13.69 -6.18 -20.69
CA LEU A 263 -14.65 -7.01 -19.98
C LEU A 263 -16.00 -6.89 -20.70
N GLN A 264 -16.41 -5.71 -21.17
CA GLN A 264 -17.70 -5.53 -21.85
C GLN A 264 -17.80 -6.28 -23.19
N LYS A 265 -16.69 -6.53 -23.88
CA LYS A 265 -16.65 -7.23 -25.19
C LYS A 265 -16.41 -8.73 -25.09
N GLN A 266 -16.16 -9.28 -23.90
CA GLN A 266 -16.05 -10.72 -23.72
C GLN A 266 -17.38 -11.39 -24.08
N LYS A 267 -17.36 -12.35 -25.03
CA LYS A 267 -18.49 -13.26 -25.22
C LYS A 267 -18.52 -14.20 -24.02
N TRP A 268 -19.34 -13.84 -23.05
CA TRP A 268 -19.56 -14.54 -21.80
C TRP A 268 -19.88 -16.01 -22.06
N ARG A 269 -19.09 -16.91 -21.48
CA ARG A 269 -19.28 -18.34 -21.69
C ARG A 269 -20.45 -18.83 -20.86
N ALA A 270 -21.43 -19.42 -21.54
CA ALA A 270 -22.41 -20.30 -20.92
C ALA A 270 -21.80 -21.72 -20.84
N GLY A 271 -21.86 -22.35 -19.65
CA GLY A 271 -21.40 -23.72 -19.44
C GLY A 271 -20.47 -23.90 -18.24
N PRO A 272 -20.14 -25.15 -17.87
CA PRO A 272 -19.35 -25.47 -16.69
C PRO A 272 -17.93 -24.85 -16.78
N PRO A 273 -17.36 -24.41 -15.64
CA PRO A 273 -16.03 -23.81 -15.64
C PRO A 273 -14.98 -24.84 -16.05
N LYS A 274 -14.03 -24.43 -16.90
CA LYS A 274 -12.81 -25.21 -17.17
C LYS A 274 -11.90 -25.22 -15.94
N GLY A 275 -10.86 -26.05 -15.93
CA GLY A 275 -9.80 -25.93 -14.90
C GLY A 275 -9.21 -24.52 -14.91
N ILE A 276 -8.99 -23.89 -13.74
CA ILE A 276 -8.61 -22.46 -13.68
C ILE A 276 -7.30 -22.17 -14.40
N THR A 277 -6.34 -23.08 -14.32
CA THR A 277 -5.09 -23.01 -15.07
C THR A 277 -5.32 -23.11 -16.59
N GLU A 278 -6.27 -23.93 -17.04
CA GLU A 278 -6.62 -24.03 -18.47
C GLU A 278 -7.28 -22.75 -18.96
N GLU A 279 -8.19 -22.19 -18.17
CA GLU A 279 -8.86 -20.94 -18.48
C GLU A 279 -7.85 -19.79 -18.61
N CYS A 280 -6.96 -19.65 -17.62
CA CYS A 280 -5.89 -18.65 -17.64
C CYS A 280 -4.83 -18.85 -18.73
N ARG A 281 -4.62 -20.06 -19.24
CA ARG A 281 -3.78 -20.27 -20.44
C ARG A 281 -4.45 -19.77 -21.71
N SER A 282 -5.78 -19.78 -21.75
CA SER A 282 -6.58 -19.43 -22.93
C SER A 282 -7.12 -18.00 -22.93
N SER A 283 -7.06 -17.31 -21.79
CA SER A 283 -7.65 -16.00 -21.53
C SER A 283 -6.79 -15.23 -20.53
N GLY A 284 -6.75 -13.89 -20.62
CA GLY A 284 -6.09 -13.04 -19.62
C GLY A 284 -6.83 -12.95 -18.29
N VAL A 285 -8.05 -13.49 -18.20
CA VAL A 285 -8.83 -13.57 -16.96
C VAL A 285 -9.54 -14.92 -16.87
N ALA A 286 -9.85 -15.35 -15.64
CA ALA A 286 -10.66 -16.54 -15.38
C ALA A 286 -11.87 -16.21 -14.52
N GLN A 287 -13.04 -16.69 -14.88
CA GLN A 287 -14.26 -16.40 -14.14
C GLN A 287 -14.28 -17.18 -12.81
N LEU A 288 -14.52 -16.45 -11.72
CA LEU A 288 -14.60 -17.02 -10.37
C LEU A 288 -16.05 -17.21 -9.94
N TRP A 289 -16.88 -16.19 -10.15
CA TRP A 289 -18.29 -16.21 -9.75
C TRP A 289 -19.16 -15.26 -10.58
N SER A 290 -20.43 -15.61 -10.72
CA SER A 290 -21.46 -14.91 -11.49
C SER A 290 -22.87 -15.34 -11.07
N CYS A 291 -23.85 -14.48 -11.36
CA CYS A 291 -25.26 -14.74 -11.04
C CYS A 291 -25.87 -15.96 -11.75
N ASP A 292 -25.34 -16.37 -12.92
CA ASP A 292 -25.82 -17.54 -13.65
C ASP A 292 -25.38 -18.88 -13.01
N ARG A 293 -24.38 -18.85 -12.12
CA ARG A 293 -23.77 -19.96 -11.37
C ARG A 293 -23.17 -21.09 -12.20
N THR A 294 -23.63 -21.31 -13.44
CA THR A 294 -23.15 -22.40 -14.31
C THR A 294 -21.66 -22.27 -14.64
N SER A 295 -21.18 -21.04 -14.76
CA SER A 295 -19.79 -20.70 -15.02
C SER A 295 -19.00 -20.39 -13.73
N SER A 296 -19.64 -20.47 -12.56
CA SER A 296 -19.02 -20.19 -11.26
C SER A 296 -18.30 -21.41 -10.69
N ARG A 297 -17.16 -21.17 -10.04
CA ARG A 297 -16.41 -22.22 -9.33
C ARG A 297 -17.02 -22.44 -7.96
N VAL A 298 -18.02 -23.31 -7.84
CA VAL A 298 -18.74 -23.55 -6.58
C VAL A 298 -18.20 -24.80 -5.86
N PRO A 299 -18.13 -24.81 -4.52
CA PRO A 299 -17.85 -26.03 -3.76
C PRO A 299 -18.87 -27.13 -4.07
N GLY A 300 -18.40 -28.37 -4.17
CA GLY A 300 -19.27 -29.54 -4.27
C GLY A 300 -20.09 -29.79 -3.00
N GLU A 301 -21.10 -30.65 -3.11
CA GLU A 301 -21.90 -31.08 -1.97
C GLU A 301 -21.03 -31.74 -0.89
N GLY A 302 -21.21 -31.35 0.37
CA GLY A 302 -20.41 -31.84 1.50
C GLY A 302 -19.04 -31.17 1.68
N HIS A 303 -18.61 -30.25 0.81
CA HIS A 303 -17.39 -29.48 1.02
C HIS A 303 -17.51 -28.54 2.23
N ALA A 304 -16.40 -28.29 2.94
CA ALA A 304 -16.36 -27.40 4.12
C ALA A 304 -16.85 -25.96 3.85
N HIS A 305 -16.89 -25.55 2.57
CA HIS A 305 -17.30 -24.21 2.13
C HIS A 305 -18.73 -24.17 1.56
N ALA A 306 -19.45 -25.30 1.55
CA ALA A 306 -20.80 -25.37 0.99
C ALA A 306 -21.77 -24.42 1.72
N THR A 307 -21.67 -24.33 3.04
CA THR A 307 -22.49 -23.40 3.84
C THR A 307 -22.20 -21.94 3.50
N ALA A 308 -20.93 -21.56 3.39
CA ALA A 308 -20.54 -20.19 3.03
C ALA A 308 -20.99 -19.83 1.61
N GLN A 309 -20.88 -20.78 0.67
CA GLN A 309 -21.41 -20.62 -0.68
C GLN A 309 -22.93 -20.46 -0.70
N HIS A 310 -23.65 -21.29 0.06
CA HIS A 310 -25.10 -21.18 0.17
C HIS A 310 -25.52 -19.80 0.67
N ILE A 311 -24.87 -19.29 1.71
CA ILE A 311 -25.16 -17.96 2.25
C ILE A 311 -24.85 -16.87 1.23
N LEU A 312 -23.71 -16.92 0.53
CA LEU A 312 -23.39 -15.97 -0.54
C LEU A 312 -24.47 -15.97 -1.64
N ASP A 313 -24.84 -17.15 -2.11
CA ASP A 313 -25.83 -17.33 -3.17
C ASP A 313 -27.22 -16.80 -2.78
N GLN A 314 -27.61 -16.99 -1.52
CA GLN A 314 -28.87 -16.46 -0.95
C GLN A 314 -28.81 -14.94 -0.73
N SER A 315 -27.65 -14.42 -0.30
CA SER A 315 -27.42 -12.99 -0.10
C SER A 315 -27.54 -12.20 -1.41
N LEU A 316 -27.02 -12.76 -2.50
CA LEU A 316 -27.00 -12.09 -3.81
C LEU A 316 -28.24 -12.36 -4.67
N GLN A 317 -29.16 -13.24 -4.23
CA GLN A 317 -30.30 -13.68 -5.04
C GLN A 317 -31.12 -12.51 -5.60
N ALA A 318 -31.54 -11.56 -4.75
CA ALA A 318 -32.39 -10.45 -5.18
C ALA A 318 -31.72 -9.54 -6.21
N MET A 319 -30.41 -9.28 -6.07
CA MET A 319 -29.66 -8.50 -7.06
C MET A 319 -29.39 -9.30 -8.33
N CYS A 320 -29.23 -10.62 -8.23
CA CYS A 320 -29.07 -11.49 -9.39
C CYS A 320 -30.38 -11.69 -10.18
N GLU A 321 -31.55 -11.52 -9.57
CA GLU A 321 -32.84 -11.52 -10.25
C GLU A 321 -33.07 -10.22 -11.07
N GLU A 322 -32.38 -9.12 -10.72
CA GLU A 322 -32.41 -7.88 -11.50
C GLU A 322 -31.38 -7.92 -12.64
N THR A 323 -31.83 -8.14 -13.88
CA THR A 323 -30.97 -8.26 -15.08
C THR A 323 -29.97 -7.12 -15.24
N ALA A 324 -30.34 -5.89 -14.87
CA ALA A 324 -29.47 -4.72 -14.94
C ALA A 324 -28.29 -4.76 -13.95
N LEU A 325 -28.42 -5.51 -12.85
CA LEU A 325 -27.41 -5.62 -11.80
C LEU A 325 -26.51 -6.86 -11.97
N GLN A 326 -26.95 -7.89 -12.71
CA GLN A 326 -26.19 -9.12 -12.92
C GLN A 326 -24.73 -8.91 -13.38
N PRO A 327 -24.43 -8.00 -14.33
CA PRO A 327 -23.04 -7.79 -14.76
C PRO A 327 -22.12 -7.24 -13.67
N LEU A 328 -22.68 -6.51 -12.69
CA LEU A 328 -21.91 -5.92 -11.58
C LEU A 328 -21.43 -6.96 -10.57
N TRP A 329 -21.85 -8.20 -10.73
CA TRP A 329 -21.59 -9.31 -9.82
C TRP A 329 -20.62 -10.34 -10.40
N GLN A 330 -20.27 -10.20 -11.69
CA GLN A 330 -19.25 -11.02 -12.29
C GLN A 330 -17.89 -10.69 -11.70
N THR A 331 -17.24 -11.72 -11.17
CA THR A 331 -15.93 -11.62 -10.52
C THR A 331 -14.94 -12.50 -11.27
N PHE A 332 -13.82 -11.91 -11.65
CA PHE A 332 -12.78 -12.58 -12.42
C PHE A 332 -11.46 -12.56 -11.65
N LEU A 333 -10.69 -13.63 -11.77
CA LEU A 333 -9.27 -13.64 -11.42
C LEU A 333 -8.50 -12.95 -12.53
N ASP A 334 -7.60 -12.04 -12.17
CA ASP A 334 -6.53 -11.62 -13.07
C ASP A 334 -5.51 -12.76 -13.17
N CYS A 335 -5.38 -13.35 -14.36
CA CYS A 335 -4.56 -14.55 -14.56
C CYS A 335 -3.06 -14.31 -14.39
N ASP A 336 -2.64 -13.05 -14.36
CA ASP A 336 -1.28 -12.68 -13.96
C ASP A 336 -0.96 -13.01 -12.49
N PHE A 337 -1.99 -13.26 -11.69
CA PHE A 337 -1.92 -13.59 -10.27
C PHE A 337 -2.40 -15.02 -9.97
N LEU A 338 -2.38 -15.90 -10.98
CA LEU A 338 -2.84 -17.29 -10.85
C LEU A 338 -2.07 -18.05 -9.77
N ASP A 339 -0.75 -17.91 -9.71
CA ASP A 339 0.07 -18.66 -8.75
C ASP A 339 -0.24 -18.25 -7.30
N GLN A 340 -0.44 -16.96 -7.05
CA GLN A 340 -0.84 -16.44 -5.75
C GLN A 340 -2.27 -16.89 -5.41
N TYR A 341 -3.18 -16.88 -6.38
CA TYR A 341 -4.53 -17.40 -6.19
C TYR A 341 -4.50 -18.88 -5.78
N LEU A 342 -3.77 -19.73 -6.52
CA LEU A 342 -3.67 -21.17 -6.25
C LEU A 342 -2.99 -21.47 -4.90
N ARG A 343 -2.10 -20.59 -4.43
CA ARG A 343 -1.49 -20.70 -3.10
C ARG A 343 -2.51 -20.54 -1.97
N TRP A 344 -3.50 -19.68 -2.16
CA TRP A 344 -4.41 -19.24 -1.10
C TRP A 344 -5.82 -19.81 -1.18
N THR A 345 -6.12 -20.53 -2.26
CA THR A 345 -7.44 -21.10 -2.50
C THR A 345 -7.39 -22.62 -2.61
N SER A 346 -8.50 -23.24 -2.23
CA SER A 346 -8.79 -24.65 -2.50
C SER A 346 -9.54 -24.80 -3.82
N GLU A 347 -9.91 -26.03 -4.20
CA GLU A 347 -10.74 -26.31 -5.37
C GLU A 347 -12.06 -25.50 -5.39
N SER A 348 -12.57 -25.09 -4.23
CA SER A 348 -13.80 -24.28 -4.15
C SER A 348 -13.59 -22.80 -4.48
N GLY A 349 -12.34 -22.33 -4.58
CA GLY A 349 -12.00 -20.92 -4.81
C GLY A 349 -12.29 -19.96 -3.65
N TRP A 350 -12.56 -20.49 -2.45
CA TRP A 350 -12.74 -19.68 -1.24
C TRP A 350 -11.40 -19.50 -0.51
N VAL A 351 -11.21 -18.34 0.10
CA VAL A 351 -10.05 -18.02 0.95
C VAL A 351 -10.47 -18.08 2.42
N GLU A 352 -9.67 -18.71 3.27
CA GLU A 352 -9.96 -18.84 4.70
C GLU A 352 -9.96 -17.49 5.41
N GLU A 353 -8.85 -16.77 5.29
CA GLU A 353 -8.58 -15.51 5.98
C GLU A 353 -7.87 -14.57 5.02
N ALA A 354 -8.42 -13.38 4.79
CA ALA A 354 -7.81 -12.40 3.90
C ALA A 354 -8.10 -10.96 4.32
N PHE A 355 -7.14 -10.08 4.07
CA PHE A 355 -7.45 -8.66 3.93
C PHE A 355 -8.14 -8.43 2.59
N VAL A 356 -9.02 -7.44 2.52
CA VAL A 356 -9.69 -7.09 1.27
C VAL A 356 -9.64 -5.59 1.08
N THR A 357 -9.22 -5.18 -0.11
CA THR A 357 -9.20 -3.79 -0.53
C THR A 357 -9.72 -3.66 -1.95
N TYR A 358 -9.91 -2.43 -2.42
CA TYR A 358 -10.46 -2.14 -3.73
C TYR A 358 -9.77 -0.94 -4.36
N VAL A 359 -9.61 -0.97 -5.68
CA VAL A 359 -8.91 0.11 -6.40
C VAL A 359 -9.53 0.33 -7.78
N ALA A 360 -9.38 1.53 -8.29
CA ALA A 360 -9.68 1.90 -9.67
C ALA A 360 -8.78 3.08 -10.08
N GLY A 361 -8.83 3.44 -11.36
CA GLY A 361 -8.12 4.57 -11.92
C GLY A 361 -7.04 4.18 -12.93
N VAL A 362 -6.32 5.19 -13.39
CA VAL A 362 -5.23 4.98 -14.35
C VAL A 362 -4.01 4.34 -13.67
N GLN A 363 -3.19 3.69 -14.49
CA GLN A 363 -1.87 3.21 -14.11
C GLN A 363 -1.05 4.34 -13.47
N ASP A 364 -0.27 4.01 -12.43
CA ASP A 364 0.57 4.95 -11.66
C ASP A 364 -0.18 6.09 -10.95
N SER A 365 -1.52 5.98 -10.82
CA SER A 365 -2.30 6.91 -10.00
C SER A 365 -1.90 6.84 -8.52
N ILE A 366 -2.21 7.91 -7.78
CA ILE A 366 -2.00 7.94 -6.32
C ILE A 366 -2.67 6.76 -5.61
N TYR A 367 -3.80 6.27 -6.12
CA TYR A 367 -4.51 5.11 -5.59
C TYR A 367 -3.76 3.80 -5.85
N ALA A 368 -3.11 3.65 -7.01
CA ALA A 368 -2.24 2.51 -7.30
C ALA A 368 -1.02 2.50 -6.37
N LEU A 369 -0.45 3.68 -6.11
CA LEU A 369 0.66 3.87 -5.19
C LEU A 369 0.26 3.54 -3.74
N GLN A 370 -0.88 4.04 -3.28
CA GLN A 370 -1.47 3.72 -1.97
C GLN A 370 -1.69 2.20 -1.82
N ALA A 371 -2.39 1.57 -2.76
CA ALA A 371 -2.64 0.14 -2.76
C ALA A 371 -1.32 -0.67 -2.74
N THR A 372 -0.27 -0.19 -3.40
CA THR A 372 1.05 -0.83 -3.37
C THR A 372 1.66 -0.81 -1.97
N ASN A 373 1.57 0.31 -1.25
CA ASN A 373 2.05 0.37 0.13
C ASN A 373 1.24 -0.50 1.08
N LEU A 374 -0.08 -0.59 0.88
CA LEU A 374 -0.93 -1.53 1.62
C LEU A 374 -0.48 -2.98 1.38
N VAL A 375 -0.41 -3.42 0.12
CA VAL A 375 0.04 -4.78 -0.26
C VAL A 375 1.39 -5.10 0.37
N ARG A 376 2.32 -4.13 0.35
CA ARG A 376 3.64 -4.28 0.97
C ARG A 376 3.59 -4.41 2.48
N SER A 377 2.79 -3.60 3.17
CA SER A 377 2.64 -3.73 4.63
C SER A 377 2.10 -5.11 5.01
N ILE A 378 1.23 -5.68 4.16
CA ILE A 378 0.67 -7.02 4.34
C ILE A 378 1.73 -8.09 4.11
N ASP A 379 2.52 -7.98 3.04
CA ASP A 379 3.64 -8.89 2.78
C ASP A 379 4.68 -8.88 3.93
N LEU A 380 4.87 -7.73 4.57
CA LEU A 380 5.82 -7.56 5.68
C LEU A 380 5.29 -8.05 7.03
N PHE A 381 4.04 -7.76 7.38
CA PHE A 381 3.52 -7.94 8.75
C PHE A 381 2.45 -9.02 8.88
N SER A 382 2.09 -9.67 7.78
CA SER A 382 1.04 -10.68 7.75
C SER A 382 1.46 -11.93 6.96
N SER A 383 1.07 -13.07 7.51
CA SER A 383 1.05 -14.37 6.86
C SER A 383 -0.19 -14.59 5.99
N LYS A 384 -1.22 -13.75 6.08
CA LYS A 384 -2.46 -13.83 5.30
C LYS A 384 -2.41 -13.00 4.02
N PRO A 385 -3.14 -13.40 2.96
CA PRO A 385 -3.22 -12.65 1.72
C PRO A 385 -4.05 -11.38 1.83
N VAL A 386 -3.84 -10.47 0.89
CA VAL A 386 -4.77 -9.41 0.52
C VAL A 386 -5.40 -9.71 -0.84
N ILE A 387 -6.71 -9.59 -0.90
CA ILE A 387 -7.48 -9.60 -2.14
C ILE A 387 -7.69 -8.14 -2.55
N VAL A 388 -7.11 -7.76 -3.69
CA VAL A 388 -7.31 -6.45 -4.30
C VAL A 388 -8.35 -6.57 -5.40
N VAL A 389 -9.50 -5.92 -5.24
CA VAL A 389 -10.57 -5.92 -6.26
C VAL A 389 -10.48 -4.67 -7.11
N VAL A 390 -10.17 -4.86 -8.39
CA VAL A 390 -10.04 -3.79 -9.38
C VAL A 390 -11.40 -3.52 -10.04
N PHE A 391 -11.89 -2.28 -9.90
CA PHE A 391 -13.15 -1.79 -10.46
C PHE A 391 -12.91 -0.83 -11.63
N ASP A 392 -12.00 -1.21 -12.53
CA ASP A 392 -11.63 -0.42 -13.70
C ASP A 392 -11.14 -1.35 -14.80
N GLU A 393 -11.58 -1.11 -16.03
CA GLU A 393 -11.23 -1.93 -17.19
C GLU A 393 -9.80 -1.63 -17.69
N GLN A 394 -9.26 -0.46 -17.36
CA GLN A 394 -7.96 0.03 -17.82
C GLN A 394 -6.90 -0.02 -16.72
N TYR A 395 -7.28 -0.24 -15.46
CA TYR A 395 -6.31 -0.38 -14.38
C TYR A 395 -5.50 -1.65 -14.58
N ILE A 396 -4.18 -1.45 -14.66
CA ILE A 396 -3.20 -2.53 -14.72
C ILE A 396 -2.55 -2.60 -13.34
N PRO A 397 -2.72 -3.72 -12.60
CA PRO A 397 -2.00 -3.94 -11.36
C PRO A 397 -0.49 -3.74 -11.59
N PRO A 398 0.19 -3.01 -10.70
CA PRO A 398 1.63 -2.84 -10.80
C PRO A 398 2.34 -4.19 -10.89
N TRP A 399 3.25 -4.36 -11.86
CA TRP A 399 3.90 -5.63 -12.18
C TRP A 399 4.59 -6.25 -10.95
N GLN A 400 5.15 -5.40 -10.08
CA GLN A 400 5.85 -5.78 -8.87
C GLN A 400 4.95 -6.52 -7.88
N TRP A 401 3.63 -6.37 -7.98
CA TRP A 401 2.70 -7.13 -7.15
C TRP A 401 2.83 -8.63 -7.38
N ARG A 402 3.25 -9.08 -8.57
CA ARG A 402 3.49 -10.51 -8.83
C ARG A 402 4.62 -11.11 -7.96
N HIS A 403 5.48 -10.27 -7.39
CA HIS A 403 6.53 -10.72 -6.48
C HIS A 403 6.08 -10.82 -5.02
N PHE A 404 4.91 -10.26 -4.68
CA PHE A 404 4.33 -10.42 -3.36
C PHE A 404 3.54 -11.73 -3.32
N PRO A 405 3.97 -12.75 -2.56
CA PRO A 405 3.24 -14.01 -2.46
C PRO A 405 1.82 -13.88 -1.88
N ASN A 406 1.57 -12.77 -1.17
CA ASN A 406 0.36 -12.57 -0.38
C ASN A 406 -0.65 -11.64 -1.10
N VAL A 407 -0.58 -11.45 -2.42
CA VAL A 407 -1.57 -10.64 -3.16
C VAL A 407 -2.35 -11.47 -4.16
N ILE A 408 -3.67 -11.34 -4.13
CA ILE A 408 -4.60 -11.91 -5.10
C ILE A 408 -5.32 -10.74 -5.76
N VAL A 409 -5.45 -10.76 -7.09
CA VAL A 409 -6.12 -9.68 -7.81
C VAL A 409 -7.38 -10.19 -8.49
N TYR A 410 -8.50 -9.57 -8.13
CA TYR A 410 -9.78 -9.77 -8.81
C TYR A 410 -10.13 -8.57 -9.68
N LYS A 411 -10.92 -8.82 -10.72
CA LYS A 411 -11.50 -7.79 -11.59
C LYS A 411 -13.01 -7.88 -11.58
N MET A 412 -13.65 -6.72 -11.51
CA MET A 412 -15.09 -6.54 -11.60
C MET A 412 -15.41 -5.31 -12.44
N LEU A 413 -16.60 -5.27 -13.05
CA LEU A 413 -17.02 -4.09 -13.81
C LEU A 413 -17.18 -2.85 -12.91
N PRO A 414 -16.84 -1.64 -13.40
CA PRO A 414 -17.10 -0.41 -12.68
C PRO A 414 -18.60 -0.17 -12.47
N LEU A 415 -18.96 0.65 -11.49
CA LEU A 415 -20.35 1.08 -11.32
C LEU A 415 -20.78 1.99 -12.48
N PRO A 416 -21.99 1.82 -13.04
CA PRO A 416 -22.45 2.63 -14.16
C PRO A 416 -22.86 4.05 -13.70
N GLY A 417 -22.28 5.07 -14.34
CA GLY A 417 -22.65 6.47 -14.13
C GLY A 417 -22.25 7.02 -12.76
N LYS A 418 -22.85 8.16 -12.36
CA LYS A 418 -22.54 8.89 -11.11
C LYS A 418 -23.60 8.70 -10.00
N ALA A 419 -24.55 7.79 -10.20
CA ALA A 419 -25.70 7.65 -9.31
C ALA A 419 -25.40 6.93 -7.99
N VAL A 420 -24.33 6.12 -7.98
CA VAL A 420 -23.80 5.43 -6.81
C VAL A 420 -22.34 5.84 -6.65
N SER A 421 -21.94 6.22 -5.44
CA SER A 421 -20.55 6.60 -5.12
C SER A 421 -19.60 5.43 -5.39
N PHE A 422 -18.37 5.74 -5.81
CA PHE A 422 -17.30 4.75 -5.98
C PHE A 422 -17.06 3.96 -4.68
N ASN A 423 -17.25 4.58 -3.51
CA ASN A 423 -17.01 3.95 -2.22
C ASN A 423 -17.88 2.71 -1.97
N PHE A 424 -19.04 2.57 -2.63
CA PHE A 424 -19.85 1.34 -2.54
C PHE A 424 -19.22 0.12 -3.21
N ASN A 425 -18.15 0.31 -4.00
CA ASN A 425 -17.31 -0.80 -4.43
C ASN A 425 -16.62 -1.50 -3.26
N LYS A 426 -16.49 -0.86 -2.10
CA LYS A 426 -16.05 -1.49 -0.85
C LYS A 426 -16.92 -2.69 -0.49
N LEU A 427 -18.24 -2.49 -0.44
CA LEU A 427 -19.20 -3.57 -0.13
C LEU A 427 -19.19 -4.65 -1.22
N ARG A 428 -19.07 -4.25 -2.50
CA ARG A 428 -18.92 -5.21 -3.60
C ARG A 428 -17.67 -6.07 -3.43
N ALA A 429 -16.52 -5.46 -3.11
CA ALA A 429 -15.27 -6.17 -2.88
C ALA A 429 -15.38 -7.14 -1.69
N MET A 430 -16.00 -6.70 -0.59
CA MET A 430 -16.24 -7.55 0.57
C MET A 430 -17.06 -8.80 0.20
N ILE A 431 -18.17 -8.62 -0.51
CA ILE A 431 -19.07 -9.70 -0.90
C ILE A 431 -18.44 -10.62 -1.96
N ALA A 432 -17.79 -10.05 -2.97
CA ALA A 432 -17.18 -10.79 -4.08
C ALA A 432 -15.86 -11.48 -3.69
N SER A 433 -15.25 -11.14 -2.56
CA SER A 433 -13.96 -11.70 -2.13
C SER A 433 -13.98 -13.22 -1.92
N ARG A 434 -15.16 -13.81 -1.64
CA ARG A 434 -15.32 -15.23 -1.28
C ARG A 434 -14.36 -15.66 -0.17
N THR A 435 -14.36 -14.88 0.91
CA THR A 435 -13.51 -15.11 2.09
C THR A 435 -14.35 -15.53 3.29
N LEU A 436 -13.90 -16.52 4.07
CA LEU A 436 -14.63 -16.96 5.27
C LEU A 436 -14.53 -15.96 6.42
N VAL A 437 -13.35 -15.37 6.63
CA VAL A 437 -13.10 -14.30 7.60
C VAL A 437 -12.22 -13.23 6.96
N ALA A 438 -12.64 -11.97 7.02
CA ALA A 438 -11.93 -10.91 6.35
C ALA A 438 -11.85 -9.61 7.13
N VAL A 439 -10.82 -8.83 6.81
CA VAL A 439 -10.58 -7.48 7.32
C VAL A 439 -10.56 -6.53 6.13
N GLN A 440 -11.48 -5.56 6.11
CA GLN A 440 -11.52 -4.55 5.05
C GLN A 440 -10.43 -3.53 5.36
N LEU A 441 -9.69 -3.14 4.33
CA LEU A 441 -8.76 -2.03 4.39
C LEU A 441 -8.94 -1.10 3.19
N ASP A 442 -8.99 0.20 3.43
CA ASP A 442 -8.88 1.21 2.39
C ASP A 442 -7.46 1.25 1.83
N THR A 443 -7.29 1.65 0.56
CA THR A 443 -5.98 1.59 -0.11
C THR A 443 -4.95 2.48 0.55
N ASP A 444 -5.37 3.55 1.23
CA ASP A 444 -4.52 4.46 2.01
C ASP A 444 -4.38 4.04 3.47
N GLN A 445 -4.55 2.74 3.76
CA GLN A 445 -4.19 2.15 5.05
C GLN A 445 -2.88 1.38 4.96
N LEU A 446 -2.22 1.26 6.12
CA LEU A 446 -1.15 0.29 6.36
C LEU A 446 -1.52 -0.58 7.54
N ILE A 447 -1.10 -1.84 7.51
CA ILE A 447 -1.19 -2.68 8.70
C ILE A 447 0.06 -2.58 9.55
N ALA A 448 -0.11 -2.79 10.86
CA ALA A 448 0.97 -2.98 11.80
C ALA A 448 1.04 -4.46 12.24
N PRO A 449 2.13 -4.91 12.89
CA PRO A 449 2.19 -6.23 13.48
C PRO A 449 0.99 -6.50 14.41
N GLU A 450 0.58 -7.76 14.50
CA GLU A 450 -0.57 -8.25 15.31
C GLU A 450 -1.97 -7.92 14.75
N VAL A 451 -2.10 -7.22 13.63
CA VAL A 451 -3.41 -7.01 12.99
C VAL A 451 -4.14 -8.33 12.69
N GLU A 452 -3.40 -9.43 12.51
CA GLU A 452 -3.98 -10.76 12.26
C GLU A 452 -4.82 -11.29 13.42
N ARG A 453 -4.63 -10.78 14.65
CA ARG A 453 -5.51 -11.13 15.79
C ARG A 453 -6.97 -10.81 15.50
N MET A 454 -7.22 -9.87 14.59
CA MET A 454 -8.56 -9.55 14.13
C MET A 454 -9.26 -10.75 13.49
N PHE A 455 -8.58 -11.64 12.75
CA PHE A 455 -9.24 -12.80 12.14
C PHE A 455 -9.84 -13.75 13.19
N ALA A 456 -9.05 -14.12 14.20
CA ALA A 456 -9.51 -14.98 15.28
C ALA A 456 -10.63 -14.31 16.10
N ALA A 457 -10.52 -13.00 16.33
CA ALA A 457 -11.55 -12.23 17.02
C ALA A 457 -12.86 -12.17 16.20
N SER A 458 -12.79 -11.86 14.90
CA SER A 458 -13.94 -11.82 14.00
C SER A 458 -14.64 -13.17 13.91
N ARG A 459 -13.89 -14.27 13.85
CA ARG A 459 -14.47 -15.63 13.86
C ARG A 459 -15.26 -15.93 15.13
N ARG A 460 -14.77 -15.46 16.28
CA ARG A 460 -15.43 -15.64 17.57
C ARG A 460 -16.67 -14.76 17.70
N GLU A 461 -16.57 -13.50 17.28
CA GLU A 461 -17.61 -12.51 17.55
C GLU A 461 -18.71 -12.46 16.48
N ILE A 462 -18.40 -12.84 15.24
CA ILE A 462 -19.29 -12.77 14.08
C ILE A 462 -19.59 -14.20 13.62
N HIS A 463 -20.72 -14.71 14.07
CA HIS A 463 -21.16 -16.09 13.88
C HIS A 463 -22.64 -16.14 13.48
N SER A 464 -23.21 -17.33 13.31
CA SER A 464 -24.60 -17.51 12.87
C SER A 464 -25.66 -16.80 13.72
N HIS A 465 -25.38 -16.50 14.99
CA HIS A 465 -26.30 -15.78 15.88
C HIS A 465 -25.94 -14.30 16.08
N TYR A 466 -24.86 -13.84 15.42
CA TYR A 466 -24.49 -12.44 15.32
C TYR A 466 -23.97 -12.15 13.90
N PRO A 467 -24.87 -12.14 12.88
CA PRO A 467 -24.48 -12.06 11.46
C PRO A 467 -24.26 -10.63 10.98
N TRP A 468 -23.55 -9.81 11.76
CA TRP A 468 -23.24 -8.42 11.40
C TRP A 468 -21.73 -8.18 11.34
N PRO A 469 -21.24 -7.34 10.40
CA PRO A 469 -19.85 -6.93 10.43
C PRO A 469 -19.57 -6.11 11.70
N MET A 470 -18.31 -6.08 12.12
CA MET A 470 -17.86 -5.26 13.24
C MET A 470 -16.91 -4.18 12.75
N LEU A 471 -17.23 -2.93 13.06
CA LEU A 471 -16.47 -1.76 12.62
C LEU A 471 -15.47 -1.34 13.69
N PRO A 472 -14.28 -0.85 13.32
CA PRO A 472 -13.39 -0.13 14.21
C PRO A 472 -14.01 1.19 14.64
N VAL A 473 -13.90 1.51 15.92
CA VAL A 473 -14.38 2.77 16.48
C VAL A 473 -13.69 3.96 15.79
N HIS A 474 -14.49 4.95 15.40
CA HIS A 474 -13.99 6.21 14.92
C HIS A 474 -13.48 7.07 16.09
N TRP A 475 -12.29 7.67 15.92
CA TRP A 475 -11.65 8.45 16.97
C TRP A 475 -12.49 9.66 17.39
N MET A 476 -13.08 10.36 16.42
CA MET A 476 -14.14 11.36 16.62
C MET A 476 -15.52 10.70 16.71
N SER A 477 -16.31 11.05 17.73
CA SER A 477 -17.73 10.69 17.73
C SER A 477 -18.47 11.63 16.79
N ARG A 478 -19.16 11.13 15.76
CA ARG A 478 -20.12 11.93 14.98
C ARG A 478 -21.48 12.06 15.68
N ASP A 479 -21.49 12.11 17.01
CA ASP A 479 -22.71 12.29 17.79
C ASP A 479 -22.75 13.67 18.41
N ALA A 480 -23.97 14.19 18.59
CA ALA A 480 -24.15 15.31 19.49
C ALA A 480 -25.56 15.42 20.06
N LYS A 481 -25.66 15.31 21.38
CA LYS A 481 -26.45 16.32 22.08
C LYS A 481 -25.59 17.57 22.26
N LYS A 482 -26.22 18.75 22.14
CA LYS A 482 -25.56 20.04 22.41
C LYS A 482 -24.98 20.02 23.83
N GLY A 483 -23.67 20.22 23.97
CA GLY A 483 -22.95 20.16 25.26
C GLY A 483 -22.01 18.97 25.45
N GLU A 484 -21.99 17.99 24.54
CA GLU A 484 -21.01 16.89 24.52
C GLU A 484 -19.69 17.32 23.85
N LEU A 485 -18.56 16.69 24.22
CA LEU A 485 -17.20 17.08 23.79
C LEU A 485 -17.00 17.15 22.26
N TYR A 486 -17.80 16.40 21.49
CA TYR A 486 -17.70 16.27 20.05
C TYR A 486 -18.94 16.78 19.32
N SER A 487 -19.70 17.69 19.94
CA SER A 487 -21.04 18.06 19.46
C SER A 487 -21.09 18.68 18.05
N ASP A 488 -19.98 19.29 17.61
CA ASP A 488 -19.90 19.95 16.30
C ASP A 488 -19.76 18.96 15.14
N MET A 489 -19.57 17.66 15.43
CA MET A 489 -19.43 16.59 14.44
C MET A 489 -20.71 15.75 14.29
N ASN A 490 -21.85 16.25 14.76
CA ASN A 490 -23.10 15.51 14.76
C ASN A 490 -23.50 14.98 13.38
N PHE A 491 -23.79 13.69 13.31
CA PHE A 491 -24.41 13.06 12.16
C PHE A 491 -25.91 13.31 12.19
N GLU A 492 -26.41 14.14 11.28
CA GLU A 492 -27.84 14.49 11.21
C GLU A 492 -28.64 13.56 10.27
N GLY A 493 -27.98 12.60 9.61
CA GLY A 493 -28.60 11.74 8.59
C GLY A 493 -29.53 10.64 9.11
N TRP A 494 -29.61 10.42 10.44
CA TRP A 494 -30.42 9.37 11.04
C TRP A 494 -31.07 9.81 12.36
N ALA A 495 -32.39 9.68 12.43
CA ALA A 495 -33.20 10.04 13.60
C ALA A 495 -33.54 8.86 14.52
N GLY A 496 -33.21 7.62 14.12
CA GLY A 496 -33.44 6.43 14.94
C GLY A 496 -32.43 6.30 16.08
N GLN A 497 -32.67 5.32 16.97
CA GLN A 497 -31.74 5.00 18.05
C GLN A 497 -30.40 4.53 17.45
N ARG A 498 -29.31 5.02 18.05
CA ARG A 498 -27.94 4.56 17.79
C ARG A 498 -27.61 3.53 18.87
N THR A 499 -27.19 2.34 18.47
CA THR A 499 -26.94 1.21 19.39
C THR A 499 -25.47 1.02 19.75
N MET A 500 -24.58 1.66 19.00
CA MET A 500 -23.13 1.65 19.19
C MET A 500 -22.56 3.01 18.74
N ARG A 501 -21.28 3.28 19.05
CA ARG A 501 -20.61 4.50 18.58
C ARG A 501 -20.46 4.51 17.06
N TRP A 502 -20.17 5.67 16.48
CA TRP A 502 -19.75 5.77 15.09
C TRP A 502 -18.46 4.98 14.83
N GLY A 503 -18.49 4.08 13.85
CA GLY A 503 -17.34 3.31 13.38
C GLY A 503 -16.82 3.78 12.01
N HIS A 504 -15.53 3.60 11.79
CA HIS A 504 -14.93 3.74 10.46
C HIS A 504 -15.40 2.62 9.54
N ALA A 505 -15.53 2.92 8.24
CA ALA A 505 -15.87 1.95 7.20
C ALA A 505 -14.75 0.95 6.87
N HIS A 506 -14.03 0.44 7.88
CA HIS A 506 -13.04 -0.63 7.75
C HIS A 506 -13.45 -1.90 8.51
N PRO A 507 -14.64 -2.45 8.21
CA PRO A 507 -15.18 -3.55 8.97
C PRO A 507 -14.32 -4.81 8.87
N THR A 508 -14.39 -5.62 9.92
CA THR A 508 -14.11 -7.05 9.79
C THR A 508 -15.42 -7.81 9.65
N TRP A 509 -15.41 -8.92 8.93
CA TRP A 509 -16.59 -9.76 8.79
C TRP A 509 -16.23 -11.23 8.66
N THR A 510 -17.22 -12.09 8.92
CA THR A 510 -17.19 -13.47 8.44
C THR A 510 -18.26 -13.63 7.38
N TYR A 511 -18.26 -14.76 6.65
CA TYR A 511 -19.28 -15.05 5.64
C TYR A 511 -20.72 -14.99 6.20
N TRP A 512 -20.91 -15.10 7.52
CA TRP A 512 -22.20 -14.91 8.18
C TRP A 512 -22.79 -13.51 7.99
N ALA A 513 -21.95 -12.48 7.77
CA ALA A 513 -22.40 -11.11 7.58
C ALA A 513 -22.73 -10.75 6.12
N LEU A 514 -22.58 -11.69 5.17
CA LEU A 514 -22.85 -11.43 3.75
C LEU A 514 -24.30 -10.97 3.48
N PRO A 515 -25.35 -11.51 4.13
CA PRO A 515 -26.71 -11.03 3.93
C PRO A 515 -26.86 -9.55 4.30
N PHE A 516 -26.28 -9.11 5.42
CA PHE A 516 -26.31 -7.71 5.84
C PHE A 516 -25.68 -6.80 4.78
N LEU A 517 -24.47 -7.15 4.33
CA LEU A 517 -23.73 -6.36 3.35
C LEU A 517 -24.47 -6.30 2.00
N ALA A 518 -25.04 -7.42 1.56
CA ALA A 518 -25.78 -7.51 0.31
C ALA A 518 -27.10 -6.74 0.37
N ASP A 519 -27.85 -6.83 1.46
CA ASP A 519 -29.10 -6.09 1.65
C ASP A 519 -28.86 -4.57 1.68
N LEU A 520 -27.78 -4.13 2.34
CA LEU A 520 -27.40 -2.73 2.41
C LEU A 520 -27.02 -2.19 1.00
N LEU A 521 -26.26 -2.97 0.24
CA LEU A 521 -25.88 -2.59 -1.11
C LEU A 521 -27.07 -2.63 -2.08
N HIS A 522 -27.99 -3.60 -1.95
CA HIS A 522 -29.21 -3.67 -2.75
C HIS A 522 -30.10 -2.45 -2.52
N GLU A 523 -30.27 -2.04 -1.26
CA GLU A 523 -30.95 -0.79 -0.90
C GLU A 523 -30.32 0.41 -1.60
N ARG A 524 -28.98 0.50 -1.60
CA ARG A 524 -28.28 1.61 -2.26
C ARG A 524 -28.47 1.62 -3.77
N PHE A 525 -28.40 0.45 -4.41
CA PHE A 525 -28.58 0.30 -5.84
C PHE A 525 -30.01 0.64 -6.25
N VAL A 526 -31.01 0.19 -5.50
CA VAL A 526 -32.41 0.57 -5.72
C VAL A 526 -32.60 2.07 -5.56
N ALA A 527 -32.01 2.69 -4.54
CA ALA A 527 -32.11 4.13 -4.32
C ALA A 527 -31.37 4.97 -5.40
N GLY A 528 -30.25 4.45 -5.93
CA GLY A 528 -29.39 5.15 -6.88
C GLY A 528 -29.79 4.98 -8.33
N PHE A 529 -30.02 3.74 -8.78
CA PHE A 529 -30.22 3.43 -10.20
C PHE A 529 -31.67 3.54 -10.64
N LYS A 530 -32.65 3.35 -9.74
CA LYS A 530 -34.05 3.62 -10.06
C LYS A 530 -34.27 5.13 -9.93
N THR A 531 -34.82 5.76 -10.97
CA THR A 531 -35.10 7.20 -10.97
C THR A 531 -35.92 7.57 -9.72
N LYS A 532 -35.78 8.82 -9.25
CA LYS A 532 -36.48 9.39 -8.07
C LYS A 532 -38.02 9.14 -8.04
N ALA A 533 -38.61 8.61 -9.11
CA ALA A 533 -40.03 8.34 -9.28
C ALA A 533 -40.55 6.99 -8.72
N LYS A 534 -39.70 6.09 -8.19
CA LYS A 534 -40.19 4.89 -7.48
C LYS A 534 -39.41 4.66 -6.18
N ALA A 535 -39.80 5.38 -5.12
CA ALA A 535 -39.63 4.86 -3.77
C ALA A 535 -40.25 3.46 -3.75
N GLY A 536 -39.42 2.43 -3.54
CA GLY A 536 -39.83 1.04 -3.58
C GLY A 536 -39.64 0.40 -2.20
N SER A 537 -40.36 -0.69 -1.96
CA SER A 537 -40.03 -1.60 -0.87
C SER A 537 -39.19 -2.74 -1.44
N ILE A 538 -38.07 -3.04 -0.80
CA ILE A 538 -37.29 -4.26 -1.05
C ILE A 538 -37.55 -5.27 0.08
N GLN A 539 -37.31 -6.55 -0.18
CA GLN A 539 -37.29 -7.58 0.85
C GLN A 539 -35.85 -7.79 1.29
N VAL A 540 -35.58 -7.63 2.58
CA VAL A 540 -34.28 -7.87 3.21
C VAL A 540 -34.39 -9.03 4.19
N TRP A 541 -33.29 -9.70 4.49
CA TRP A 541 -33.25 -10.75 5.50
C TRP A 541 -33.56 -10.20 6.90
N ASP A 542 -34.37 -10.91 7.68
CA ASP A 542 -34.63 -10.53 9.07
C ASP A 542 -33.50 -11.02 9.99
N LEU A 543 -32.40 -10.26 10.00
CA LEU A 543 -31.21 -10.62 10.78
C LEU A 543 -31.42 -10.52 12.29
N ASN A 544 -32.43 -9.78 12.75
CA ASN A 544 -32.76 -9.75 14.17
C ASN A 544 -33.23 -11.13 14.66
N ALA A 545 -33.98 -11.86 13.83
CA ALA A 545 -34.40 -13.23 14.13
C ALA A 545 -33.23 -14.22 14.19
N ALA A 546 -32.09 -13.91 13.56
CA ALA A 546 -30.91 -14.77 13.61
C ALA A 546 -30.30 -14.86 15.03
N SER A 547 -30.54 -13.86 15.88
CA SER A 547 -30.05 -13.89 17.27
C SER A 547 -30.64 -15.03 18.10
N SER A 548 -31.88 -15.44 17.83
CA SER A 548 -32.54 -16.59 18.48
C SER A 548 -32.41 -17.88 17.69
N ASP A 549 -32.57 -17.80 16.36
CA ASP A 549 -32.77 -18.99 15.53
C ASP A 549 -31.49 -19.45 14.82
N GLY A 550 -30.48 -18.57 14.74
CA GLY A 550 -29.33 -18.72 13.86
C GLY A 550 -29.65 -18.36 12.40
N LEU A 551 -28.66 -17.84 11.69
CA LEU A 551 -28.83 -17.31 10.33
C LEU A 551 -29.30 -18.37 9.31
N LEU A 552 -28.86 -19.63 9.46
CA LEU A 552 -29.29 -20.69 8.54
C LEU A 552 -30.80 -20.92 8.62
N ALA A 553 -31.38 -20.97 9.82
CA ALA A 553 -32.82 -21.10 9.99
C ALA A 553 -33.57 -19.90 9.39
N VAL A 554 -33.07 -18.67 9.57
CA VAL A 554 -33.63 -17.47 8.93
C VAL A 554 -33.65 -17.59 7.41
N ILE A 555 -32.57 -18.11 6.82
CA ILE A 555 -32.44 -18.32 5.38
C ILE A 555 -33.37 -19.43 4.88
N GLU A 556 -33.36 -20.58 5.54
CA GLU A 556 -34.15 -21.77 5.19
C GLU A 556 -35.66 -21.52 5.31
N ASP A 557 -36.08 -20.85 6.38
CA ASP A 557 -37.47 -20.43 6.61
C ASP A 557 -37.88 -19.22 5.76
N ARG A 558 -36.95 -18.65 4.99
CA ARG A 558 -37.14 -17.45 4.14
C ARG A 558 -37.70 -16.25 4.92
N LYS A 559 -37.25 -16.08 6.17
CA LYS A 559 -37.66 -14.95 7.03
C LYS A 559 -37.09 -13.64 6.49
N LYS A 560 -37.94 -12.88 5.80
CA LYS A 560 -37.61 -11.58 5.22
C LYS A 560 -38.57 -10.51 5.72
N SER A 561 -38.07 -9.29 5.81
CA SER A 561 -38.83 -8.10 6.18
C SER A 561 -38.85 -7.08 5.05
N PRO A 562 -39.98 -6.38 4.83
CA PRO A 562 -40.04 -5.28 3.88
C PRO A 562 -39.24 -4.08 4.41
N ARG A 563 -38.33 -3.55 3.60
CA ARG A 563 -37.58 -2.31 3.86
C ARG A 563 -37.97 -1.25 2.85
N GLN A 564 -38.46 -0.11 3.35
CA GLN A 564 -38.78 1.03 2.51
C GLN A 564 -37.50 1.74 2.07
N VAL A 565 -37.30 1.87 0.77
CA VAL A 565 -36.11 2.51 0.20
C VAL A 565 -36.44 3.96 -0.13
N LYS A 566 -35.85 4.87 0.65
CA LYS A 566 -35.89 6.30 0.40
C LYS A 566 -34.46 6.83 0.41
N TYR A 567 -34.07 7.51 -0.67
CA TYR A 567 -32.76 8.15 -0.74
C TYR A 567 -32.60 9.15 0.42
N GLY A 568 -31.66 8.86 1.32
CA GLY A 568 -31.32 9.68 2.48
C GLY A 568 -29.89 10.19 2.42
N SER A 569 -29.56 11.20 3.22
CA SER A 569 -28.18 11.71 3.31
C SER A 569 -27.19 10.63 3.75
N PHE A 570 -27.61 9.72 4.63
CA PHE A 570 -26.80 8.58 5.07
C PHE A 570 -26.47 7.56 3.96
N MET A 571 -27.10 7.66 2.79
CA MET A 571 -26.81 6.79 1.63
C MET A 571 -25.77 7.40 0.68
N MET A 572 -25.26 8.60 0.99
CA MET A 572 -24.25 9.27 0.15
C MET A 572 -22.91 8.54 0.21
N GLU A 573 -22.50 8.14 1.42
CA GLU A 573 -21.26 7.44 1.69
C GLU A 573 -21.51 6.05 2.28
N ASP A 574 -20.58 5.13 2.01
CA ASP A 574 -20.59 3.77 2.52
C ASP A 574 -20.46 3.71 4.05
N GLU A 575 -19.63 4.58 4.65
CA GLU A 575 -19.44 4.68 6.10
C GLU A 575 -20.74 5.03 6.82
N ASP A 576 -21.46 6.04 6.34
CA ASP A 576 -22.72 6.46 6.92
C ASP A 576 -23.76 5.34 6.82
N MET A 577 -23.80 4.67 5.67
CA MET A 577 -24.77 3.63 5.41
C MET A 577 -24.51 2.37 6.24
N LEU A 578 -23.23 2.00 6.45
CA LEU A 578 -22.85 0.88 7.32
C LEU A 578 -23.27 1.14 8.77
N ASN A 579 -22.96 2.32 9.32
CA ASN A 579 -23.32 2.70 10.69
C ASN A 579 -24.85 2.71 10.87
N VAL A 580 -25.58 3.36 9.97
CA VAL A 580 -27.05 3.41 10.03
C VAL A 580 -27.67 2.02 9.87
N GLY A 581 -27.12 1.19 8.98
CA GLY A 581 -27.54 -0.19 8.80
C GLY A 581 -27.44 -1.01 10.09
N LEU A 582 -26.30 -0.92 10.78
CA LEU A 582 -26.05 -1.61 12.04
C LEU A 582 -26.96 -1.12 13.16
N TRP A 583 -27.16 0.19 13.29
CA TRP A 583 -28.07 0.76 14.28
C TRP A 583 -29.53 0.35 14.02
N ARG A 584 -29.95 0.36 12.76
CA ARG A 584 -31.30 -0.05 12.35
C ARG A 584 -31.57 -1.52 12.66
N ASP A 585 -30.56 -2.37 12.51
CA ASP A 585 -30.62 -3.80 12.84
C ASP A 585 -30.23 -4.08 14.31
N LYS A 586 -30.14 -3.04 15.14
CA LYS A 586 -29.86 -3.13 16.58
C LYS A 586 -28.58 -3.90 16.93
N ALA A 587 -27.61 -3.94 16.04
CA ALA A 587 -26.30 -4.51 16.31
C ALA A 587 -25.62 -3.74 17.47
N THR A 588 -24.81 -4.40 18.28
CA THR A 588 -24.27 -3.83 19.54
C THR A 588 -22.75 -3.95 19.70
N LYS A 589 -22.09 -4.75 18.85
CA LYS A 589 -20.65 -4.99 18.91
C LYS A 589 -19.89 -4.11 17.93
N GLU A 590 -18.79 -3.55 18.40
CA GLU A 590 -17.80 -2.79 17.62
C GLU A 590 -16.39 -3.11 18.13
N TRP A 591 -15.36 -2.83 17.33
CA TRP A 591 -13.98 -3.04 17.75
C TRP A 591 -13.41 -1.80 18.42
N CYS A 592 -12.72 -2.02 19.53
CA CYS A 592 -11.86 -1.02 20.18
C CYS A 592 -10.54 -0.80 19.41
N LYS A 593 -10.58 -0.97 18.09
CA LYS A 593 -9.52 -0.72 17.13
C LYS A 593 -9.68 0.70 16.61
N PHE A 594 -8.61 1.48 16.67
CA PHE A 594 -8.57 2.83 16.14
C PHE A 594 -7.56 2.90 15.01
N ASP A 595 -8.01 3.45 13.89
CA ASP A 595 -7.17 3.69 12.72
C ASP A 595 -6.66 5.12 12.79
N LEU A 596 -5.37 5.28 13.06
CA LEU A 596 -4.75 6.60 13.25
C LEU A 596 -4.00 7.04 12.00
N GLU A 597 -3.93 8.36 11.80
CA GLU A 597 -2.95 8.92 10.87
C GLU A 597 -1.53 8.55 11.29
N TRP A 598 -0.64 8.44 10.32
CA TRP A 598 0.69 7.88 10.56
C TRP A 598 1.48 8.58 11.69
N ALA A 599 1.39 9.92 11.77
CA ALA A 599 2.07 10.71 12.79
C ALA A 599 1.51 10.41 14.18
N LEU A 600 0.18 10.39 14.32
CA LEU A 600 -0.51 10.03 15.55
C LEU A 600 -0.24 8.57 15.92
N PHE A 601 -0.29 7.65 14.96
CA PHE A 601 0.03 6.25 15.22
C PHE A 601 1.42 6.11 15.81
N LYS A 602 2.43 6.82 15.28
CA LYS A 602 3.79 6.77 15.82
C LYS A 602 3.87 7.28 17.25
N GLU A 603 3.22 8.41 17.55
CA GLU A 603 3.14 8.97 18.91
C GLU A 603 2.39 8.05 19.87
N ARG A 604 1.38 7.32 19.36
CA ARG A 604 0.40 6.60 20.17
C ARG A 604 0.57 5.08 20.21
N TRP A 605 1.41 4.48 19.38
CA TRP A 605 1.60 3.03 19.39
C TRP A 605 2.21 2.54 20.72
N GLN A 606 2.94 3.42 21.43
CA GLN A 606 3.47 3.19 22.79
C GLN A 606 2.59 3.77 23.91
N LEU A 607 1.41 4.31 23.60
CA LEU A 607 0.64 5.04 24.61
C LEU A 607 -0.08 4.13 25.62
N ASP A 608 -0.09 4.72 26.82
CA ASP A 608 -0.67 4.34 28.10
C ASP A 608 -1.91 3.43 27.97
N PRO A 609 -1.95 2.25 28.64
CA PRO A 609 -3.10 1.35 28.68
C PRO A 609 -4.34 1.94 29.35
N LYS A 610 -4.34 3.25 29.67
CA LYS A 610 -5.49 3.96 30.23
C LYS A 610 -6.69 3.79 29.30
N PRO A 611 -7.80 3.25 29.82
CA PRO A 611 -9.03 3.10 29.06
C PRO A 611 -9.45 4.45 28.47
N MET A 612 -9.88 4.46 27.21
CA MET A 612 -10.63 5.61 26.70
C MET A 612 -11.97 5.62 27.41
N GLN A 613 -12.19 6.62 28.27
CA GLN A 613 -13.47 6.82 28.92
C GLN A 613 -14.34 7.70 28.03
N ASP A 614 -15.44 7.13 27.54
CA ASP A 614 -16.51 7.87 26.88
C ASP A 614 -17.77 7.70 27.73
N SER A 615 -18.17 8.75 28.45
CA SER A 615 -19.26 8.64 29.43
C SER A 615 -20.61 8.20 28.84
N LYS A 616 -20.77 8.28 27.52
CA LYS A 616 -21.98 7.86 26.81
C LYS A 616 -21.90 6.41 26.35
N TRP A 617 -20.81 6.01 25.70
CA TRP A 617 -20.68 4.70 25.06
C TRP A 617 -19.85 3.70 25.87
N TYR A 618 -18.82 4.17 26.57
CA TYR A 618 -17.92 3.37 27.40
C TYR A 618 -17.72 4.04 28.76
N PRO A 619 -18.77 4.13 29.60
CA PRO A 619 -18.71 4.83 30.88
C PRO A 619 -17.66 4.23 31.84
N ASP A 620 -17.42 2.93 31.71
CA ASP A 620 -16.41 2.17 32.47
C ASP A 620 -15.02 2.15 31.80
N GLY A 621 -14.89 2.81 30.65
CA GLY A 621 -13.68 2.85 29.84
C GLY A 621 -13.49 1.62 28.95
N VAL A 622 -12.75 1.79 27.84
CA VAL A 622 -12.44 0.72 26.90
C VAL A 622 -10.94 0.69 26.53
N PRO A 623 -10.29 -0.49 26.46
CA PRO A 623 -8.90 -0.59 26.01
C PRO A 623 -8.80 -0.23 24.53
N VAL A 624 -7.86 0.65 24.20
CA VAL A 624 -7.64 1.12 22.81
C VAL A 624 -6.52 0.31 22.17
N VAL A 625 -6.76 -0.17 20.95
CA VAL A 625 -5.75 -0.91 20.17
C VAL A 625 -5.49 -0.22 18.84
N TYR A 626 -4.22 0.00 18.52
CA TYR A 626 -3.76 0.54 17.25
C TYR A 626 -3.15 -0.59 16.41
N LEU A 627 -3.89 -1.06 15.39
CA LEU A 627 -3.49 -2.19 14.54
C LEU A 627 -3.27 -1.82 13.08
N SER A 628 -3.73 -0.64 12.67
CA SER A 628 -3.54 -0.11 11.33
C SER A 628 -3.44 1.41 11.35
N MET A 629 -2.73 1.94 10.36
CA MET A 629 -2.67 3.35 10.03
C MET A 629 -3.69 3.64 8.93
N HIS A 630 -4.25 4.84 8.90
CA HIS A 630 -5.17 5.31 7.87
C HIS A 630 -4.75 6.70 7.39
N ASN A 631 -5.26 7.14 6.23
CA ASN A 631 -4.89 8.40 5.59
C ASN A 631 -3.38 8.46 5.23
N THR A 632 -2.76 7.33 4.87
CA THR A 632 -1.34 7.25 4.45
C THR A 632 -1.16 7.67 3.00
N LYS A 633 -1.56 8.91 2.69
CA LYS A 633 -1.61 9.46 1.33
C LYS A 633 -0.25 9.94 0.80
N GLN A 634 0.72 10.12 1.68
CA GLN A 634 2.07 10.54 1.31
C GLN A 634 2.92 9.30 0.99
N PHE A 635 2.94 8.92 -0.29
CA PHE A 635 3.56 7.67 -0.71
C PHE A 635 5.02 7.55 -0.27
N GLU A 636 5.86 8.58 -0.50
CA GLU A 636 7.30 8.47 -0.22
C GLU A 636 7.58 8.34 1.29
N VAL A 637 6.84 9.08 2.13
CA VAL A 637 6.94 8.99 3.59
C VAL A 637 6.53 7.60 4.07
N THR A 638 5.47 7.06 3.48
CA THR A 638 4.90 5.75 3.82
C THR A 638 5.82 4.61 3.36
N ASP A 639 6.38 4.70 2.15
CA ASP A 639 7.36 3.77 1.59
C ASP A 639 8.63 3.71 2.45
N TRP A 640 9.16 4.88 2.81
CA TRP A 640 10.29 4.99 3.72
C TRP A 640 10.01 4.35 5.08
N LEU A 641 8.84 4.62 5.66
CA LEU A 641 8.44 4.07 6.96
C LEU A 641 8.32 2.54 6.93
N LEU A 642 7.74 1.96 5.87
CA LEU A 642 7.66 0.51 5.70
C LEU A 642 9.05 -0.12 5.54
N SER A 643 9.94 0.54 4.80
CA SER A 643 11.34 0.15 4.66
C SER A 643 12.08 0.16 5.99
N TRP A 644 11.83 1.19 6.79
CA TRP A 644 12.36 1.32 8.15
C TRP A 644 11.86 0.19 9.06
N PHE A 645 10.55 -0.06 9.10
CA PHE A 645 9.97 -1.14 9.92
C PHE A 645 10.49 -2.53 9.51
N ALA A 646 10.62 -2.79 8.20
CA ALA A 646 11.15 -4.05 7.69
C ALA A 646 12.59 -4.31 8.15
N ARG A 647 13.43 -3.27 8.15
CA ARG A 647 14.85 -3.37 8.52
C ARG A 647 15.09 -3.45 10.02
N CYS A 648 14.32 -2.71 10.82
CA CYS A 648 14.46 -2.73 12.27
C CYS A 648 14.10 -4.09 12.91
N HIS A 649 13.45 -4.98 12.16
CA HIS A 649 13.13 -6.32 12.61
C HIS A 649 14.36 -7.23 12.84
N SER A 650 15.50 -6.92 12.20
CA SER A 650 16.72 -7.74 12.22
C SER A 650 17.90 -7.13 12.98
N PHE A 651 17.84 -5.88 13.43
CA PHE A 651 18.93 -5.26 14.20
C PHE A 651 18.86 -5.63 15.69
N LYS A 652 20.01 -5.95 16.29
CA LYS A 652 20.11 -6.05 17.75
C LYS A 652 19.73 -4.70 18.34
N PRO A 653 18.77 -4.62 19.28
CA PRO A 653 18.33 -3.35 19.82
C PRO A 653 19.52 -2.61 20.44
N ALA A 654 19.72 -1.36 20.03
CA ALA A 654 20.50 -0.43 20.83
C ALA A 654 19.82 -0.37 22.21
N LYS A 655 20.60 -0.48 23.29
CA LYS A 655 20.06 -0.33 24.65
C LYS A 655 19.50 1.08 24.80
N CYS A 656 18.19 1.29 24.60
CA CYS A 656 17.52 2.53 24.98
C CYS A 656 17.81 2.72 26.50
N SER A 657 18.33 3.90 26.88
CA SER A 657 18.83 4.11 28.25
C SER A 657 17.72 3.85 29.29
N THR A 658 18.07 3.27 30.44
CA THR A 658 17.17 2.89 31.54
C THR A 658 16.40 4.04 32.21
N SER A 659 16.58 5.28 31.75
CA SER A 659 15.85 6.43 32.26
C SER A 659 14.87 6.93 31.20
N GLY A 660 13.59 7.07 31.56
CA GLY A 660 12.50 7.62 30.74
C GLY A 660 12.69 9.08 30.29
N LYS A 661 13.82 9.37 29.67
CA LYS A 661 14.08 10.59 28.92
C LYS A 661 13.53 10.40 27.52
N ALA A 662 13.02 11.48 26.93
CA ALA A 662 12.69 11.53 25.52
C ALA A 662 13.86 10.95 24.70
N PRO A 663 13.59 10.25 23.58
CA PRO A 663 14.65 9.76 22.71
C PRO A 663 15.63 10.90 22.42
N PRO A 664 16.94 10.62 22.25
CA PRO A 664 17.91 11.66 21.89
C PRO A 664 17.39 12.51 20.74
N PRO A 665 17.72 13.82 20.63
CA PRO A 665 17.20 14.68 19.57
C PRO A 665 17.32 14.05 18.17
N GLN A 666 18.42 13.36 17.86
CA GLN A 666 18.63 12.62 16.61
C GLN A 666 17.65 11.46 16.33
N CYS A 667 16.86 11.08 17.33
CA CYS A 667 15.87 10.02 17.32
C CYS A 667 14.43 10.54 17.57
N GLN A 668 14.27 11.86 17.68
CA GLN A 668 12.97 12.54 17.70
C GLN A 668 12.63 12.92 16.26
N GLU A 669 11.60 12.30 15.68
CA GLU A 669 11.17 12.62 14.32
C GLU A 669 10.86 14.10 14.16
N ASP A 670 11.25 14.65 13.02
CA ASP A 670 11.12 16.07 12.72
C ASP A 670 11.92 16.99 13.65
N SER A 671 12.78 16.48 14.53
CA SER A 671 13.75 17.36 15.16
C SER A 671 14.78 17.82 14.13
N SER A 672 15.39 18.98 14.38
CA SER A 672 16.51 19.45 13.56
C SER A 672 17.66 18.45 13.54
N ALA A 673 17.86 17.68 14.62
CA ALA A 673 18.91 16.69 14.74
C ALA A 673 18.61 15.40 13.95
N GLU A 674 17.36 14.92 13.97
CA GLU A 674 16.93 13.74 13.21
C GLU A 674 16.92 14.02 11.70
N ARG A 675 16.46 15.22 11.30
CA ARG A 675 16.52 15.68 9.91
C ARG A 675 17.96 15.88 9.40
N LYS A 676 18.88 16.33 10.26
CA LYS A 676 20.33 16.41 9.94
C LYS A 676 20.96 15.03 9.84
N LEU A 677 20.54 14.09 10.69
CA LEU A 677 21.01 12.71 10.67
C LEU A 677 20.52 11.97 9.40
N ARG A 678 19.24 12.12 9.00
CA ARG A 678 18.66 11.55 7.75
C ARG A 678 19.47 11.91 6.49
N ARG A 679 20.11 13.08 6.49
CA ARG A 679 20.94 13.58 5.37
C ARG A 679 22.33 13.00 5.32
N ARG A 680 22.69 12.19 6.31
CA ARG A 680 23.96 11.47 6.38
C ARG A 680 23.59 10.00 6.50
N PRO A 681 23.23 9.33 5.38
CA PRO A 681 22.57 8.02 5.41
C PRO A 681 23.38 6.94 6.14
N HIS A 682 24.66 7.23 6.38
CA HIS A 682 25.62 6.42 7.12
C HIS A 682 25.56 6.60 8.62
N GLN A 683 25.68 7.84 9.08
CA GLN A 683 25.51 8.17 10.49
C GLN A 683 24.08 7.85 10.94
N TYR A 684 23.10 7.97 10.05
CA TYR A 684 21.72 7.59 10.31
C TYR A 684 21.53 6.11 10.68
N VAL A 685 22.26 5.21 10.02
CA VAL A 685 22.16 3.76 10.27
C VAL A 685 22.91 3.36 11.54
N GLU A 686 23.98 4.06 11.90
CA GLU A 686 24.77 3.80 13.12
C GLU A 686 24.13 4.36 14.39
N ASP A 687 23.56 5.56 14.29
CA ASP A 687 22.91 6.28 15.40
C ASP A 687 21.40 5.96 15.47
N MET A 688 20.94 4.97 14.71
CA MET A 688 19.53 4.62 14.59
C MET A 688 18.99 4.09 15.92
N CYS A 689 18.21 4.91 16.64
CA CYS A 689 17.53 4.45 17.85
C CYS A 689 16.42 3.44 17.49
N CYS A 690 16.75 2.15 17.64
CA CYS A 690 15.78 1.07 17.57
C CYS A 690 14.94 1.03 18.86
N CYS A 691 13.99 1.95 19.02
CA CYS A 691 12.98 1.83 20.09
C CYS A 691 11.61 1.48 19.48
N MET A 692 11.53 0.28 18.90
CA MET A 692 10.27 -0.42 18.60
C MET A 692 10.53 -1.90 18.88
N GLU A 693 10.49 -2.34 20.14
CA GLU A 693 10.51 -3.76 20.49
C GLU A 693 9.31 -4.49 19.89
N PRO A 694 9.48 -5.56 19.09
CA PRO A 694 8.32 -6.37 18.78
C PRO A 694 8.76 -7.82 18.91
N ARG A 695 8.94 -8.33 20.14
CA ARG A 695 8.83 -9.78 20.44
C ARG A 695 8.98 -10.30 21.88
N LEU A 696 9.29 -9.52 22.93
CA LEU A 696 9.46 -10.09 24.30
C LEU A 696 8.57 -9.48 25.41
N SER A 697 7.87 -8.38 25.15
CA SER A 697 7.08 -7.60 26.12
C SER A 697 5.54 -7.75 26.00
N LYS A 698 5.04 -8.70 25.19
CA LYS A 698 3.59 -8.92 24.95
C LYS A 698 3.05 -10.21 25.54
N TRP A 699 1.72 -10.30 25.57
CA TRP A 699 0.97 -11.39 26.17
C TRP A 699 1.28 -12.75 25.53
N ILE A 700 1.75 -13.70 26.34
CA ILE A 700 2.16 -15.04 25.94
C ILE A 700 1.12 -16.03 26.45
N TYR A 701 0.50 -16.78 25.55
CA TYR A 701 -0.35 -17.90 25.94
C TYR A 701 0.51 -19.13 26.25
N TRP A 702 0.47 -19.62 27.49
CA TRP A 702 1.30 -20.70 27.97
C TRP A 702 0.54 -21.57 28.98
N GLY A 703 0.56 -22.90 28.84
CA GLY A 703 -0.08 -23.81 29.80
C GLY A 703 -1.58 -23.55 30.07
N GLY A 704 -2.31 -23.01 29.09
CA GLY A 704 -3.75 -22.76 29.21
C GLY A 704 -4.14 -21.38 29.76
N LYS A 705 -3.18 -20.50 30.06
CA LYS A 705 -3.42 -19.13 30.55
C LYS A 705 -2.57 -18.11 29.79
N TRP A 706 -3.05 -16.87 29.79
CA TRP A 706 -2.32 -15.73 29.23
C TRP A 706 -1.43 -15.08 30.30
N PHE A 707 -0.23 -14.66 29.90
CA PHE A 707 0.76 -14.01 30.76
C PHE A 707 1.27 -12.75 30.12
N ASP A 708 1.46 -11.70 30.91
CA ASP A 708 1.58 -10.34 30.41
C ASP A 708 2.84 -10.09 29.55
N ASN A 709 3.93 -10.84 29.78
CA ASN A 709 5.17 -10.80 29.01
C ASN A 709 6.07 -12.03 29.28
N GLY A 710 7.26 -12.07 28.67
CA GLY A 710 8.25 -13.14 28.85
C GLY A 710 8.76 -13.37 30.28
N GLN A 711 8.61 -12.38 31.18
CA GLN A 711 9.00 -12.48 32.60
C GLN A 711 7.86 -13.04 33.49
N ALA A 712 6.60 -12.82 33.10
CA ALA A 712 5.42 -13.30 33.82
C ALA A 712 5.12 -14.79 33.55
N VAL A 713 5.69 -15.35 32.48
CA VAL A 713 5.59 -16.78 32.16
C VAL A 713 6.41 -17.60 33.18
N PRO A 714 5.80 -18.55 33.91
CA PRO A 714 6.51 -19.36 34.89
C PRO A 714 7.71 -20.08 34.27
N GLY A 715 8.85 -20.07 34.97
CA GLY A 715 10.10 -20.65 34.48
C GLY A 715 10.03 -22.15 34.15
N LYS A 716 9.02 -22.87 34.67
CA LYS A 716 8.71 -24.29 34.40
C LYS A 716 7.21 -24.46 34.15
N MET A 717 6.84 -25.35 33.22
CA MET A 717 5.45 -25.87 33.13
C MET A 717 5.12 -26.74 34.34
N PRO A 718 3.84 -26.83 34.78
CA PRO A 718 3.42 -27.81 35.77
C PRO A 718 3.82 -29.22 35.33
N GLY A 719 4.78 -29.84 36.04
CA GLY A 719 5.31 -31.17 35.72
C GLY A 719 6.69 -31.24 35.04
N MET A 720 7.37 -30.10 34.76
CA MET A 720 8.70 -30.11 34.12
C MET A 720 9.84 -29.61 35.02
N GLN A 721 11.06 -30.14 34.83
CA GLN A 721 12.19 -29.97 35.75
C GLN A 721 13.24 -28.88 35.42
N LYS A 722 13.22 -28.17 34.27
CA LYS A 722 14.26 -27.14 33.93
C LYS A 722 13.71 -25.76 33.55
N ASN A 723 14.47 -24.70 33.85
CA ASN A 723 14.10 -23.27 33.75
C ASN A 723 14.48 -22.59 32.40
N ARG A 724 13.84 -21.46 32.09
CA ARG A 724 14.06 -20.61 30.89
C ARG A 724 14.79 -19.28 31.23
N THR A 725 15.50 -18.69 30.25
CA THR A 725 16.20 -17.37 30.33
C THR A 725 16.00 -16.53 29.05
N CYS A 726 15.61 -15.24 29.18
CA CYS A 726 15.79 -14.13 28.22
C CYS A 726 15.43 -12.76 28.86
N THR A 727 16.15 -11.67 28.54
CA THR A 727 15.91 -10.29 29.07
C THR A 727 16.05 -9.17 28.03
N LEU A 728 15.18 -8.15 28.20
CA LEU A 728 15.16 -6.71 27.80
C LEU A 728 14.08 -6.31 26.78
N PRO A 729 13.70 -5.00 26.73
CA PRO A 729 13.30 -4.06 27.81
C PRO A 729 11.82 -4.07 28.17
#